data_AF-A0A2D6M8G7-F1
#
_entry.id   AF-A0A2D6M8G7-F1
#
_cell.length_a   1.000
_cell.length_b   1.000
_cell.length_c   1.000
_cell.angle_alpha   90.00
_cell.angle_beta   90.00
_cell.angle_gamma   90.00
#
_symmetry.space_group_name_H-M   'P 1'
#
loop_
_entity.id
_entity.type
_entity.pdbx_description
1 polymer ?
#
loop_
_entity_poly.entity_id
_entity_poly.type
_entity_poly.pdbx_seq_one_letter_code
_entity_poly.pdbx_strand_id
1 'polypeptide(L)'
;MTKRDINKPNKFDNKLIKEHLNQDISFTSGDHKLRSIDDITLNNKSDSDALLSSSFILGLNDEGLENTQQLNVDFSDFTNHTFFNSAIVNTNVAFDKVLNNYPFDGSRANIITFLENLTGFERYIFDNFPRNIGYLNFSGSFSSSITIKDYANSKKLNLQELGSGYNVLDPRDNKSFTIETQIYVPEIETFDHQVIFQKLSGSDRGISLMLSKSTDQTSGTIMFAVTSGTQELFTSATLEKGKFNHIAAMLDRENENHQVKFYVNSELFSTSSGVNIGQIDFTTSDITLCTGTTHTFSGSIDYEPRLTFSGALDELRVWHATRSIDNLTRFSTRNVFANNDLKLYLRFNEPQQTDKPNIVIDHSGYGLHGTLQLDSNYRMDTLGPDGLAVSASLRNTSSLTSPLVNENSLFSPVLFNTHQDVKAFNTNILTTASNYDDQNPNLITRLFPQHYFEEGAIFDKQEETSNLFLNTLDTLDKKLGTAQILASFLYVIAKGLDELKIFVDQFQNILTVNLDDFDNAPNALIDKIGEFYGLTFSTFFEDATFRQIFFNENITVSDDYINMTLLEIRDVLWKRIFSSLPDILKSKGTMHAIKSFIRAVGINPDHNFRIREYGGATISEIKDIRLPKSEVSTLLDMSASSGNSRGNIVSPFLTASRMNINNYLEAHHINTGSFNSKDVLRGSTHGGLLTSQSFTIEQIIKIAPTAQQTQSISRVAITGSDISLTDFAMNLVAFSSSIATTSSSLKLFIKPLTAAEADQSDRAILMLTGVNVFSNQKWNVAYGKENISDVSSSYFLYAAQNKNTDVDMIYSASVNMRNTGSTGFNVFSMLDADINASGSFLIFGSASAGNDEASTMRLLISGTNLSSDYEGSNFANFTGKIGHIRFWTKALTKKEFKEHTLNFKSIGVNTPRNMSFNTASTERLILDASTDQANLRTNADGEINIFDFTQNDFHLTGTGFSANDAVIKNEEFKYSILSPFFDENQNVDKVQIRSFTQKENILFHNVDAAPISEVTINEFTTYDPRFSIDFSIIEALNEDIIKIMSSLDSFNNDIGDVNNLFDFEYKNLHELRRLYFKRLTDNVNMKSFFDFFIWFDQNMSNFIKKLIPARTNFKGINFVIESHILERPKFNYNYYNIYLDEKVRNHSGADEIIQRLE
;
A
#
# COMPACT_ATOMS: atom_id res chain seq x y z
N MET A 1 -67.25 24.78 2.72
CA MET A 1 -66.99 26.02 1.96
C MET A 1 -65.91 25.73 0.92
N THR A 2 -66.25 25.95 -0.34
CA THR A 2 -65.47 26.03 -1.61
C THR A 2 -63.98 25.61 -1.69
N LYS A 3 -63.74 24.73 -2.68
CA LYS A 3 -62.49 24.43 -3.41
C LYS A 3 -61.55 25.64 -3.62
N ARG A 4 -60.26 25.45 -3.36
CA ARG A 4 -59.13 26.12 -4.05
C ARG A 4 -57.93 25.19 -4.16
N ASP A 5 -57.28 25.27 -5.30
CA ASP A 5 -56.29 24.36 -5.88
C ASP A 5 -55.00 24.19 -5.06
N ILE A 6 -54.60 22.93 -4.81
CA ILE A 6 -53.24 22.55 -4.40
C ILE A 6 -52.68 21.69 -5.54
N ASN A 7 -52.10 22.37 -6.53
CA ASN A 7 -51.29 21.76 -7.59
C ASN A 7 -50.21 22.76 -7.99
N LYS A 8 -49.17 22.87 -7.15
CA LYS A 8 -47.84 23.37 -7.54
C LYS A 8 -46.78 22.65 -6.68
N PRO A 9 -45.80 21.95 -7.26
CA PRO A 9 -44.65 21.49 -6.50
C PRO A 9 -43.77 22.70 -6.14
N ASN A 10 -43.43 22.83 -4.87
CA ASN A 10 -42.43 23.78 -4.39
C ASN A 10 -41.10 23.50 -5.09
N LYS A 11 -40.66 24.43 -5.94
CA LYS A 11 -39.25 24.53 -6.33
C LYS A 11 -38.46 24.87 -5.07
N PHE A 12 -37.77 23.89 -4.51
CA PHE A 12 -36.68 24.15 -3.57
C PHE A 12 -35.58 24.89 -4.33
N ASP A 13 -35.33 26.13 -3.92
CA ASP A 13 -34.33 27.01 -4.53
C ASP A 13 -32.92 26.56 -4.13
N ASN A 14 -32.30 25.76 -4.98
CA ASN A 14 -30.89 25.30 -4.89
C ASN A 14 -29.85 26.44 -4.97
N LYS A 15 -30.28 27.71 -4.94
CA LYS A 15 -29.42 28.89 -5.12
C LYS A 15 -28.82 29.37 -3.80
N LEU A 16 -29.53 29.25 -2.69
CA LEU A 16 -29.10 29.75 -1.37
C LEU A 16 -28.03 28.87 -0.69
N ILE A 17 -28.02 27.56 -0.96
CA ILE A 17 -27.00 26.65 -0.39
C ILE A 17 -25.66 26.78 -1.14
N LYS A 18 -25.68 27.14 -2.42
CA LYS A 18 -24.45 27.40 -3.20
C LYS A 18 -23.76 28.73 -2.84
N GLU A 19 -24.50 29.71 -2.32
CA GLU A 19 -23.91 31.01 -1.95
C GLU A 19 -23.26 31.00 -0.55
N HIS A 20 -23.71 30.15 0.38
CA HIS A 20 -23.10 30.06 1.72
C HIS A 20 -21.94 29.06 1.85
N LEU A 21 -21.77 28.11 0.93
CA LEU A 21 -20.59 27.23 0.92
C LEU A 21 -19.37 27.81 0.18
N ASN A 22 -19.54 28.92 -0.54
CA ASN A 22 -18.48 29.53 -1.36
C ASN A 22 -17.81 30.76 -0.70
N GLN A 23 -18.13 31.11 0.55
CA GLN A 23 -17.63 32.35 1.16
C GLN A 23 -16.45 32.23 2.13
N ASP A 24 -15.99 31.03 2.52
CA ASP A 24 -14.92 30.88 3.53
C ASP A 24 -13.65 30.14 3.08
N ILE A 25 -13.41 29.98 1.77
CA ILE A 25 -12.14 29.43 1.27
C ILE A 25 -11.66 30.22 0.05
N SER A 26 -11.10 31.40 0.29
CA SER A 26 -10.24 32.09 -0.69
C SER A 26 -8.77 31.83 -0.34
N PHE A 27 -8.30 30.61 -0.61
CA PHE A 27 -6.88 30.41 -0.89
C PHE A 27 -6.65 30.86 -2.33
N THR A 28 -5.99 32.01 -2.48
CA THR A 28 -5.39 32.43 -3.74
C THR A 28 -4.15 31.57 -3.99
N SER A 29 -4.34 30.36 -4.50
CA SER A 29 -3.32 29.60 -5.23
C SER A 29 -3.91 29.27 -6.60
N GLY A 30 -3.17 29.60 -7.66
CA GLY A 30 -3.61 29.51 -9.05
C GLY A 30 -3.67 28.09 -9.62
N ASP A 31 -4.18 27.12 -8.88
CA ASP A 31 -4.41 25.76 -9.37
C ASP A 31 -5.91 25.51 -9.54
N HIS A 32 -6.39 25.73 -10.76
CA HIS A 32 -7.77 25.44 -11.15
C HIS A 32 -8.00 23.92 -11.25
N LYS A 33 -9.09 23.43 -10.65
CA LYS A 33 -9.56 22.03 -10.76
C LYS A 33 -10.03 21.73 -12.19
N LEU A 34 -9.54 20.63 -12.76
CA LEU A 34 -9.67 20.25 -14.16
C LEU A 34 -10.99 19.47 -14.42
N ARG A 35 -11.60 19.62 -15.59
CA ARG A 35 -12.85 18.92 -16.00
C ARG A 35 -12.73 18.10 -17.29
N SER A 36 -11.64 18.25 -18.04
CA SER A 36 -11.32 17.42 -19.22
C SER A 36 -9.82 17.52 -19.57
N ILE A 37 -9.31 16.59 -20.37
CA ILE A 37 -7.96 16.67 -20.96
C ILE A 37 -7.85 17.89 -21.89
N ASP A 38 -8.93 18.30 -22.55
CA ASP A 38 -8.93 19.49 -23.42
C ASP A 38 -8.75 20.80 -22.63
N ASP A 39 -9.24 20.86 -21.38
CA ASP A 39 -9.08 22.02 -20.49
C ASP A 39 -7.61 22.23 -20.03
N ILE A 40 -6.74 21.24 -20.24
CA ILE A 40 -5.28 21.32 -19.97
C ILE A 40 -4.61 22.40 -20.84
N THR A 41 -5.21 22.75 -21.99
CA THR A 41 -4.55 23.53 -23.04
C THR A 41 -4.55 25.06 -22.86
N LEU A 42 -5.39 25.63 -21.98
CA LEU A 42 -5.70 27.08 -22.04
C LEU A 42 -5.43 27.90 -20.76
N ASN A 43 -5.52 27.34 -19.55
CA ASN A 43 -5.60 28.19 -18.34
C ASN A 43 -4.35 28.25 -17.45
N ASN A 44 -3.35 27.38 -17.62
CA ASN A 44 -2.15 27.30 -16.77
C ASN A 44 -0.83 27.58 -17.51
N LYS A 45 -0.84 28.46 -18.52
CA LYS A 45 0.38 28.80 -19.28
C LYS A 45 1.19 29.87 -18.55
N SER A 46 2.25 29.46 -17.85
CA SER A 46 3.48 30.27 -17.84
C SER A 46 4.17 30.12 -19.19
N ASP A 47 4.80 31.18 -19.71
CA ASP A 47 5.40 31.21 -21.06
C ASP A 47 6.42 30.08 -21.36
N SER A 48 6.97 29.42 -20.33
CA SER A 48 7.85 28.24 -20.46
C SER A 48 7.13 26.94 -20.85
N ASP A 49 5.83 26.84 -20.55
CA ASP A 49 5.06 25.59 -20.67
C ASP A 49 4.25 25.55 -21.98
N ALA A 50 4.29 26.64 -22.77
CA ALA A 50 3.62 26.72 -24.07
C ALA A 50 4.23 25.80 -25.14
N LEU A 51 5.51 25.42 -25.01
CA LEU A 51 6.18 24.44 -25.89
C LEU A 51 5.73 22.99 -25.63
N LEU A 52 5.08 22.72 -24.49
CA LEU A 52 4.63 21.38 -24.10
C LEU A 52 3.27 21.01 -24.68
N SER A 53 2.55 21.94 -25.31
CA SER A 53 1.19 21.71 -25.80
C SER A 53 1.09 20.74 -26.97
N SER A 54 2.23 20.33 -27.55
CA SER A 54 2.28 19.35 -28.64
C SER A 54 3.19 18.15 -28.31
N SER A 55 3.30 17.79 -27.04
CA SER A 55 4.15 16.69 -26.60
C SER A 55 3.39 15.36 -26.63
N PHE A 56 3.90 14.37 -27.37
CA PHE A 56 3.32 13.02 -27.36
C PHE A 56 3.61 12.27 -26.05
N ILE A 57 4.72 12.59 -25.36
CA ILE A 57 5.04 12.03 -24.03
C ILE A 57 3.99 12.48 -23.00
N LEU A 58 3.48 13.70 -23.15
CA LEU A 58 2.39 14.23 -22.33
C LEU A 58 1.01 13.86 -22.88
N GLY A 59 0.91 13.01 -23.91
CA GLY A 59 -0.38 12.61 -24.48
C GLY A 59 -1.26 13.77 -24.96
N LEU A 60 -0.65 14.93 -25.25
CA LEU A 60 -1.34 16.16 -25.67
C LEU A 60 -1.51 16.24 -27.20
N ASN A 61 -0.92 15.28 -27.94
CA ASN A 61 -1.08 15.14 -29.38
C ASN A 61 -2.15 14.11 -29.74
N ASP A 62 -3.12 14.52 -30.57
CA ASP A 62 -4.18 13.66 -31.14
C ASP A 62 -3.81 13.11 -32.55
N GLU A 63 -2.57 13.34 -33.01
CA GLU A 63 -2.14 13.07 -34.39
C GLU A 63 -1.57 11.65 -34.65
N GLY A 64 -1.56 10.77 -33.64
CA GLY A 64 -1.20 9.35 -33.78
C GLY A 64 0.17 8.98 -33.20
N LEU A 65 0.81 7.96 -33.79
CA LEU A 65 2.14 7.48 -33.37
C LEU A 65 3.23 8.24 -34.11
N GLU A 66 4.12 8.89 -33.36
CA GLU A 66 5.22 9.70 -33.89
C GLU A 66 6.56 8.98 -33.75
N ASN A 67 6.74 8.20 -32.69
CA ASN A 67 8.02 7.60 -32.33
C ASN A 67 7.89 6.12 -31.93
N THR A 68 8.92 5.33 -32.24
CA THR A 68 9.06 3.93 -31.81
C THR A 68 9.01 3.75 -30.29
N GLN A 69 9.29 4.80 -29.50
CA GLN A 69 9.10 4.81 -28.05
C GLN A 69 7.66 4.54 -27.59
N GLN A 70 6.66 4.88 -28.42
CA GLN A 70 5.25 4.67 -28.07
C GLN A 70 4.80 3.22 -28.29
N LEU A 71 5.66 2.38 -28.88
CA LEU A 71 5.38 1.00 -29.21
C LEU A 71 5.80 0.08 -28.05
N ASN A 72 5.00 -0.95 -27.79
CA ASN A 72 5.26 -1.93 -26.74
C ASN A 72 6.16 -3.07 -27.25
N VAL A 73 7.42 -2.72 -27.56
CA VAL A 73 8.46 -3.65 -28.06
C VAL A 73 9.46 -3.94 -26.95
N ASP A 74 9.92 -5.20 -26.86
CA ASP A 74 11.02 -5.55 -25.98
C ASP A 74 12.36 -5.10 -26.60
N PHE A 75 12.90 -4.00 -26.07
CA PHE A 75 14.19 -3.43 -26.46
C PHE A 75 15.39 -4.09 -25.78
N SER A 76 15.19 -5.05 -24.87
CA SER A 76 16.28 -5.81 -24.25
C SER A 76 16.89 -6.85 -25.21
N ASP A 77 16.09 -7.35 -26.16
CA ASP A 77 16.53 -8.26 -27.21
C ASP A 77 16.69 -7.52 -28.56
N PHE A 78 17.90 -7.58 -29.12
CA PHE A 78 18.24 -7.00 -30.43
C PHE A 78 17.45 -7.62 -31.58
N THR A 79 16.98 -8.88 -31.45
CA THR A 79 16.21 -9.55 -32.51
C THR A 79 14.91 -8.83 -32.89
N ASN A 80 14.33 -8.07 -31.95
CA ASN A 80 13.04 -7.42 -32.11
C ASN A 80 13.12 -6.02 -32.73
N HIS A 81 14.29 -5.37 -32.70
CA HIS A 81 14.39 -3.94 -33.04
C HIS A 81 15.61 -3.55 -33.89
N THR A 82 16.64 -4.41 -33.99
CA THR A 82 17.79 -4.18 -34.88
C THR A 82 17.76 -5.25 -35.95
N PHE A 83 17.61 -4.88 -37.24
CA PHE A 83 17.51 -5.87 -38.32
C PHE A 83 18.59 -5.70 -39.38
N PHE A 84 18.75 -4.47 -39.88
CA PHE A 84 19.75 -4.10 -40.88
C PHE A 84 20.94 -3.38 -40.27
N ASN A 85 20.75 -2.67 -39.15
CA ASN A 85 21.81 -1.94 -38.49
C ASN A 85 22.70 -2.86 -37.64
N SER A 86 23.84 -2.35 -37.18
CA SER A 86 24.69 -3.02 -36.19
C SER A 86 24.21 -2.69 -34.78
N ALA A 87 24.00 -3.72 -33.97
CA ALA A 87 23.65 -3.59 -32.55
C ALA A 87 24.76 -2.88 -31.76
N ILE A 88 26.03 -3.12 -32.11
CA ILE A 88 27.18 -2.43 -31.49
C ILE A 88 27.10 -0.92 -31.78
N VAL A 89 26.84 -0.54 -33.03
CA VAL A 89 26.74 0.87 -33.44
C VAL A 89 25.54 1.54 -32.76
N ASN A 90 24.38 0.88 -32.73
CA ASN A 90 23.19 1.37 -32.02
C ASN A 90 23.47 1.63 -30.54
N THR A 91 24.15 0.70 -29.87
CA THR A 91 24.53 0.83 -28.45
C THR A 91 25.45 2.03 -28.26
N ASN A 92 26.52 2.14 -29.04
CA ASN A 92 27.46 3.26 -28.92
C ASN A 92 26.80 4.62 -29.17
N VAL A 93 25.91 4.72 -30.18
CA VAL A 93 25.16 5.95 -30.46
C VAL A 93 24.19 6.29 -29.33
N ALA A 94 23.51 5.30 -28.74
CA ALA A 94 22.62 5.52 -27.61
C ALA A 94 23.38 6.06 -26.38
N PHE A 95 24.51 5.45 -26.02
CA PHE A 95 25.36 5.93 -24.93
C PHE A 95 25.93 7.33 -25.21
N ASP A 96 26.38 7.60 -26.44
CA ASP A 96 26.88 8.92 -26.85
C ASP A 96 25.81 10.00 -26.70
N LYS A 97 24.56 9.72 -27.12
CA LYS A 97 23.43 10.65 -26.93
C LYS A 97 23.17 10.96 -25.46
N VAL A 98 23.20 9.95 -24.59
CA VAL A 98 22.96 10.17 -23.15
C VAL A 98 24.12 10.93 -22.50
N LEU A 99 25.37 10.59 -22.81
CA LEU A 99 26.54 11.19 -22.19
C LEU A 99 26.83 12.61 -22.69
N ASN A 100 26.72 12.84 -24.00
CA ASN A 100 27.17 14.09 -24.63
C ASN A 100 26.02 15.05 -25.00
N ASN A 101 24.79 14.54 -25.21
CA ASN A 101 23.67 15.35 -25.70
C ASN A 101 22.54 15.52 -24.68
N TYR A 102 22.63 14.90 -23.50
CA TYR A 102 21.63 15.11 -22.44
C TYR A 102 21.68 16.55 -21.93
N PRO A 103 20.57 17.31 -21.98
CA PRO A 103 20.54 18.73 -21.58
C PRO A 103 20.44 18.87 -20.05
N PHE A 104 21.51 18.51 -19.34
CA PHE A 104 21.56 18.51 -17.87
C PHE A 104 21.37 19.91 -17.25
N ASP A 105 21.75 20.96 -17.98
CA ASP A 105 21.62 22.37 -17.60
C ASP A 105 20.50 23.10 -18.38
N GLY A 106 19.63 22.33 -19.02
CA GLY A 106 18.52 22.83 -19.82
C GLY A 106 17.27 23.18 -19.00
N SER A 107 16.35 23.89 -19.66
CA SER A 107 14.99 24.05 -19.14
C SER A 107 14.26 22.70 -19.16
N ARG A 108 13.14 22.61 -18.43
CA ARG A 108 12.29 21.40 -18.45
C ARG A 108 11.84 21.04 -19.88
N ALA A 109 11.51 22.05 -20.69
CA ALA A 109 11.12 21.86 -22.08
C ALA A 109 12.26 21.22 -22.89
N ASN A 110 13.50 21.66 -22.71
CA ASN A 110 14.66 21.07 -23.41
C ASN A 110 14.85 19.59 -23.05
N ILE A 111 14.68 19.22 -21.77
CA ILE A 111 14.76 17.82 -21.34
C ILE A 111 13.63 17.00 -21.98
N ILE A 112 12.40 17.50 -21.99
CA ILE A 112 11.26 16.79 -22.60
C ILE A 112 11.49 16.62 -24.10
N THR A 113 11.90 17.67 -24.82
CA THR A 113 12.25 17.58 -26.25
C THR A 113 13.40 16.61 -26.50
N PHE A 114 14.39 16.52 -25.61
CA PHE A 114 15.43 15.50 -25.70
C PHE A 114 14.83 14.10 -25.61
N LEU A 115 13.97 13.85 -24.62
CA LEU A 115 13.31 12.56 -24.42
C LEU A 115 12.42 12.19 -25.61
N GLU A 116 11.72 13.13 -26.23
CA GLU A 116 10.88 12.91 -27.42
C GLU A 116 11.68 12.49 -28.65
N ASN A 117 12.92 13.00 -28.78
CA ASN A 117 13.81 12.73 -29.90
C ASN A 117 14.58 11.41 -29.78
N LEU A 118 14.48 10.70 -28.65
CA LEU A 118 15.08 9.37 -28.49
C LEU A 118 14.32 8.35 -29.33
N THR A 119 14.96 7.28 -29.80
CA THR A 119 14.25 6.11 -30.32
C THR A 119 13.82 5.20 -29.17
N GLY A 120 12.98 4.19 -29.41
CA GLY A 120 12.58 3.24 -28.37
C GLY A 120 13.76 2.54 -27.67
N PHE A 121 14.77 2.12 -28.43
CA PHE A 121 15.99 1.53 -27.86
C PHE A 121 16.84 2.56 -27.09
N GLU A 122 16.99 3.77 -27.62
CA GLU A 122 17.73 4.85 -26.93
C GLU A 122 17.03 5.24 -25.61
N ARG A 123 15.70 5.23 -25.60
CA ARG A 123 14.89 5.45 -24.40
C ARG A 123 15.08 4.32 -23.38
N TYR A 124 15.08 3.06 -23.83
CA TYR A 124 15.39 1.92 -22.97
C TYR A 124 16.78 2.02 -22.32
N ILE A 125 17.80 2.46 -23.08
CA ILE A 125 19.14 2.72 -22.53
C ILE A 125 19.09 3.84 -21.48
N PHE A 126 18.37 4.94 -21.75
CA PHE A 126 18.24 6.07 -20.82
C PHE A 126 17.49 5.69 -19.52
N ASP A 127 16.43 4.89 -19.62
CA ASP A 127 15.64 4.46 -18.46
C ASP A 127 16.44 3.53 -17.54
N ASN A 128 17.28 2.66 -18.10
CA ASN A 128 18.18 1.76 -17.35
C ASN A 128 19.56 2.38 -17.04
N PHE A 129 19.79 3.63 -17.43
CA PHE A 129 21.08 4.27 -17.28
C PHE A 129 21.42 4.51 -15.79
N PRO A 130 22.66 4.27 -15.34
CA PRO A 130 23.06 4.54 -13.96
C PRO A 130 22.82 6.00 -13.55
N ARG A 131 22.25 6.19 -12.36
CA ARG A 131 21.87 7.50 -11.79
C ARG A 131 22.54 7.68 -10.45
N ASN A 132 22.78 8.93 -10.07
CA ASN A 132 23.33 9.26 -8.76
C ASN A 132 22.58 10.46 -8.17
N ILE A 133 22.20 10.33 -6.90
CA ILE A 133 21.61 11.38 -6.08
C ILE A 133 22.46 11.53 -4.83
N GLY A 134 22.58 12.74 -4.31
CA GLY A 134 23.53 12.95 -3.23
C GLY A 134 23.85 14.40 -2.93
N TYR A 135 24.73 14.55 -1.95
CA TYR A 135 25.19 15.83 -1.43
C TYR A 135 26.71 15.77 -1.21
N LEU A 136 27.35 16.92 -1.02
CA LEU A 136 28.78 16.98 -0.71
C LEU A 136 29.02 17.12 0.80
N ASN A 137 29.89 16.26 1.34
CA ASN A 137 30.42 16.35 2.69
C ASN A 137 31.71 17.17 2.71
N PHE A 138 31.79 18.15 3.59
CA PHE A 138 32.96 18.98 3.83
C PHE A 138 33.50 18.76 5.25
N SER A 139 34.82 18.86 5.40
CA SER A 139 35.47 18.74 6.69
C SER A 139 36.48 19.86 6.89
N GLY A 140 36.24 20.66 7.92
CA GLY A 140 37.07 21.80 8.31
C GLY A 140 38.51 21.44 8.67
N SER A 141 38.74 20.20 9.13
CA SER A 141 40.07 19.67 9.47
C SER A 141 40.97 19.46 8.25
N PHE A 142 40.38 19.44 7.06
CA PHE A 142 41.00 18.96 5.82
C PHE A 142 41.02 20.01 4.70
N SER A 143 40.53 21.22 4.97
CA SER A 143 40.52 22.36 4.05
C SER A 143 39.95 22.05 2.66
N SER A 144 38.76 21.44 2.63
CA SER A 144 37.99 21.21 1.39
C SER A 144 37.21 22.45 0.98
N SER A 145 37.35 22.89 -0.28
CA SER A 145 36.65 24.08 -0.80
C SER A 145 36.30 23.96 -2.28
N ILE A 146 35.39 24.81 -2.77
CA ILE A 146 35.05 24.90 -4.20
C ILE A 146 35.32 26.31 -4.70
N THR A 147 35.94 26.41 -5.87
CA THR A 147 36.20 27.69 -6.55
C THR A 147 35.49 27.71 -7.90
N ILE A 148 34.80 28.82 -8.20
CA ILE A 148 34.05 29.01 -9.44
C ILE A 148 34.47 30.34 -10.07
N LYS A 149 34.76 30.32 -11.36
CA LYS A 149 35.09 31.52 -12.14
C LYS A 149 33.82 32.12 -12.71
N ASP A 150 33.60 33.42 -12.48
CA ASP A 150 32.43 34.15 -12.97
C ASP A 150 32.59 34.58 -14.44
N TYR A 151 32.79 33.59 -15.31
CA TYR A 151 32.78 33.75 -16.76
C TYR A 151 31.96 32.61 -17.36
N ALA A 152 30.96 32.93 -18.17
CA ALA A 152 30.14 31.92 -18.83
C ALA A 152 31.00 30.95 -19.66
N ASN A 153 30.75 29.64 -19.50
CA ASN A 153 31.51 28.55 -20.11
C ASN A 153 33.03 28.60 -19.84
N SER A 154 33.41 29.02 -18.63
CA SER A 154 34.84 29.14 -18.23
C SER A 154 35.57 27.79 -18.24
N LYS A 155 34.85 26.70 -18.02
CA LYS A 155 35.33 25.31 -18.12
C LYS A 155 34.39 24.55 -19.03
N LYS A 156 34.94 23.78 -19.97
CA LYS A 156 34.15 22.99 -20.92
C LYS A 156 33.90 21.60 -20.36
N LEU A 157 32.64 21.23 -20.19
CA LEU A 157 32.27 19.84 -19.96
C LEU A 157 32.18 19.09 -21.29
N ASN A 158 31.52 19.69 -22.30
CA ASN A 158 31.28 19.14 -23.64
C ASN A 158 31.86 20.03 -24.77
N LEU A 159 31.99 19.46 -25.97
CA LEU A 159 32.69 20.04 -27.13
C LEU A 159 31.96 21.24 -27.81
N GLN A 160 30.68 21.47 -27.55
CA GLN A 160 29.83 22.38 -28.35
C GLN A 160 29.71 23.82 -27.80
N GLU A 161 30.28 24.11 -26.64
CA GLU A 161 30.13 25.43 -26.02
C GLU A 161 31.19 26.42 -26.52
N LEU A 162 30.74 27.42 -27.29
CA LEU A 162 31.51 28.63 -27.56
C LEU A 162 31.47 29.50 -26.29
N GLY A 163 32.64 29.85 -25.76
CA GLY A 163 32.75 30.73 -24.59
C GLY A 163 32.35 32.15 -24.95
N SER A 164 31.23 32.63 -24.39
CA SER A 164 30.77 34.01 -24.58
C SER A 164 31.59 35.00 -23.74
N GLY A 165 32.20 34.54 -22.64
CA GLY A 165 33.18 35.30 -21.85
C GLY A 165 32.62 36.46 -21.03
N TYR A 166 31.29 36.57 -20.90
CA TYR A 166 30.64 37.59 -20.06
C TYR A 166 30.40 37.08 -18.64
N ASN A 167 30.40 38.00 -17.67
CA ASN A 167 30.09 37.71 -16.27
C ASN A 167 28.58 37.57 -16.08
N VAL A 168 28.17 36.56 -15.32
CA VAL A 168 26.76 36.14 -15.19
C VAL A 168 26.20 36.47 -13.82
N LEU A 169 27.03 36.38 -12.77
CA LEU A 169 26.56 36.37 -11.38
C LEU A 169 26.42 37.77 -10.78
N ASP A 170 27.04 38.78 -11.37
CA ASP A 170 26.87 40.18 -11.00
C ASP A 170 25.41 40.62 -11.22
N PRO A 171 24.67 41.01 -10.17
CA PRO A 171 23.30 41.47 -10.28
C PRO A 171 23.25 42.90 -10.84
N ARG A 172 23.49 43.02 -12.16
CA ARG A 172 23.39 44.25 -12.94
C ARG A 172 21.96 44.79 -12.91
N ASP A 173 21.83 46.10 -13.16
CA ASP A 173 20.54 46.80 -13.22
C ASP A 173 19.72 46.75 -11.92
N ASN A 174 20.40 46.71 -10.76
CA ASN A 174 19.77 46.67 -9.42
C ASN A 174 18.81 45.50 -9.18
N LYS A 175 18.98 44.36 -9.88
CA LYS A 175 18.14 43.16 -9.66
C LYS A 175 18.30 42.58 -8.26
N SER A 176 17.24 42.07 -7.64
CA SER A 176 17.32 41.32 -6.38
C SER A 176 18.24 40.09 -6.50
N PHE A 177 18.81 39.63 -5.38
CA PHE A 177 19.75 38.51 -5.36
C PHE A 177 19.39 37.52 -4.25
N THR A 178 19.30 36.23 -4.55
CA THR A 178 18.95 35.20 -3.56
C THR A 178 19.94 34.04 -3.60
N ILE A 179 20.40 33.60 -2.43
CA ILE A 179 21.13 32.35 -2.24
C ILE A 179 20.22 31.37 -1.50
N GLU A 180 20.10 30.16 -2.02
CA GLU A 180 19.32 29.08 -1.43
C GLU A 180 20.17 27.81 -1.37
N THR A 181 20.14 27.06 -0.26
CA THR A 181 20.86 25.78 -0.13
C THR A 181 20.31 24.96 1.03
N GLN A 182 20.52 23.65 0.97
CA GLN A 182 20.34 22.74 2.10
C GLN A 182 21.67 22.61 2.84
N ILE A 183 21.66 22.91 4.13
CA ILE A 183 22.86 22.88 4.97
C ILE A 183 22.69 21.95 6.17
N TYR A 184 23.63 21.03 6.33
CA TYR A 184 23.75 20.18 7.52
C TYR A 184 24.96 20.63 8.33
N VAL A 185 24.72 20.98 9.60
CA VAL A 185 25.78 21.30 10.57
C VAL A 185 25.85 20.19 11.62
N PRO A 186 26.99 19.51 11.84
CA PRO A 186 27.09 18.41 12.80
C PRO A 186 26.86 18.85 14.27
N GLU A 187 26.29 17.98 15.10
CA GLU A 187 26.01 18.25 16.54
C GLU A 187 27.27 18.38 17.42
N ILE A 188 28.38 17.75 17.02
CA ILE A 188 29.54 17.52 17.91
C ILE A 188 30.66 18.56 17.70
N GLU A 189 30.59 19.39 16.67
CA GLU A 189 31.69 20.29 16.30
C GLU A 189 31.53 21.68 16.95
N THR A 190 32.47 22.03 17.85
CA THR A 190 32.76 23.44 18.16
C THR A 190 33.51 24.02 16.99
N PHE A 191 32.91 24.95 16.25
CA PHE A 191 33.55 25.58 15.11
C PHE A 191 33.76 27.08 15.35
N ASP A 192 34.84 27.58 14.78
CA ASP A 192 35.12 29.01 14.66
C ASP A 192 34.38 29.60 13.45
N HIS A 193 34.58 30.88 13.16
CA HIS A 193 34.03 31.52 11.97
C HIS A 193 34.36 30.75 10.68
N GLN A 194 33.31 30.32 9.98
CA GLN A 194 33.38 29.61 8.70
C GLN A 194 32.61 30.38 7.62
N VAL A 195 33.02 30.22 6.36
CA VAL A 195 32.35 30.81 5.20
C VAL A 195 31.74 29.68 4.37
N ILE A 196 30.47 29.82 4.02
CA ILE A 196 29.72 28.85 3.20
C ILE A 196 29.74 29.29 1.74
N PHE A 197 29.44 30.56 1.48
CA PHE A 197 29.47 31.18 0.17
C PHE A 197 30.08 32.57 0.28
N GLN A 198 31.01 32.93 -0.60
CA GLN A 198 31.53 34.29 -0.67
C GLN A 198 31.86 34.69 -2.10
N LYS A 199 31.47 35.93 -2.44
CA LYS A 199 31.93 36.66 -3.62
C LYS A 199 32.29 38.08 -3.19
N LEU A 200 33.59 38.33 -3.05
CA LEU A 200 34.14 39.53 -2.44
C LEU A 200 35.25 40.11 -3.32
N SER A 201 35.19 41.43 -3.56
CA SER A 201 36.22 42.21 -4.21
C SER A 201 36.91 43.09 -3.16
N GLY A 202 38.19 42.81 -2.86
CA GLY A 202 38.86 43.39 -1.70
C GLY A 202 38.32 42.81 -0.40
N SER A 203 37.95 43.66 0.56
CA SER A 203 37.38 43.22 1.85
C SER A 203 36.00 43.82 2.16
N ASP A 204 35.58 44.86 1.43
CA ASP A 204 34.45 45.74 1.75
C ASP A 204 33.36 45.78 0.65
N ARG A 205 33.52 45.06 -0.46
CA ARG A 205 32.55 45.02 -1.58
C ARG A 205 32.20 43.59 -1.96
N GLY A 206 31.03 43.12 -1.57
CA GLY A 206 30.67 41.73 -1.82
C GLY A 206 29.46 41.22 -1.09
N ILE A 207 29.24 39.92 -1.27
CA ILE A 207 28.18 39.15 -0.63
C ILE A 207 28.83 37.93 0.03
N SER A 208 28.51 37.70 1.31
CA SER A 208 29.00 36.55 2.08
C SER A 208 27.87 35.90 2.87
N LEU A 209 27.83 34.57 2.85
CA LEU A 209 27.03 33.71 3.72
C LEU A 209 27.99 32.93 4.63
N MET A 210 27.82 33.09 5.94
CA MET A 210 28.86 32.77 6.92
C MET A 210 28.27 32.24 8.23
N LEU A 211 28.97 31.31 8.87
CA LEU A 211 28.54 30.63 10.10
C LEU A 211 29.35 31.11 11.31
N SER A 212 28.68 31.84 12.21
CA SER A 212 29.31 32.46 13.38
C SER A 212 29.76 31.41 14.39
N LYS A 213 30.84 31.71 15.13
CA LYS A 213 31.44 30.80 16.11
C LYS A 213 30.38 30.33 17.11
N SER A 214 30.23 29.01 17.25
CA SER A 214 29.29 28.41 18.20
C SER A 214 29.98 27.34 19.04
N THR A 215 29.72 27.39 20.34
CA THR A 215 30.08 26.34 21.30
C THR A 215 28.87 25.47 21.70
N ASP A 216 27.67 25.81 21.22
CA ASP A 216 26.44 25.06 21.48
C ASP A 216 26.39 23.83 20.56
N GLN A 217 26.01 22.68 21.10
CA GLN A 217 25.90 21.41 20.38
C GLN A 217 24.56 21.27 19.64
N THR A 218 23.56 22.08 20.02
CA THR A 218 22.19 22.01 19.48
C THR A 218 21.90 23.08 18.45
N SER A 219 22.51 24.27 18.57
CA SER A 219 22.24 25.40 17.67
C SER A 219 23.50 26.11 17.17
N GLY A 220 23.40 26.70 15.98
CA GLY A 220 24.42 27.56 15.35
C GLY A 220 23.80 28.85 14.82
N THR A 221 24.60 29.91 14.67
CA THR A 221 24.12 31.17 14.07
C THR A 221 24.71 31.34 12.68
N ILE A 222 23.87 31.48 11.67
CA ILE A 222 24.25 31.82 10.30
C ILE A 222 23.98 33.30 10.04
N MET A 223 24.84 33.96 9.29
CA MET A 223 24.76 35.36 8.94
C MET A 223 24.91 35.51 7.42
N PHE A 224 24.11 36.40 6.85
CA PHE A 224 24.25 36.84 5.47
C PHE A 224 24.49 38.34 5.44
N ALA A 225 25.54 38.73 4.71
CA ALA A 225 26.06 40.08 4.67
C ALA A 225 26.27 40.54 3.22
N VAL A 226 25.88 41.78 2.96
CA VAL A 226 26.03 42.48 1.69
C VAL A 226 26.67 43.84 1.97
N THR A 227 27.79 44.13 1.33
CA THR A 227 28.48 45.41 1.49
C THR A 227 28.86 46.01 0.14
N SER A 228 28.77 47.33 0.03
CA SER A 228 29.28 48.10 -1.11
C SER A 228 30.00 49.34 -0.58
N GLY A 229 31.27 49.18 -0.21
CA GLY A 229 32.07 50.24 0.41
C GLY A 229 31.53 50.60 1.79
N THR A 230 30.96 51.79 1.94
CA THR A 230 30.44 52.28 3.25
C THR A 230 28.99 51.86 3.54
N GLN A 231 28.30 51.26 2.58
CA GLN A 231 26.93 50.78 2.78
C GLN A 231 26.95 49.29 3.10
N GLU A 232 26.27 48.88 4.18
CA GLU A 232 26.20 47.50 4.63
C GLU A 232 24.78 47.08 5.02
N LEU A 233 24.42 45.86 4.67
CA LEU A 233 23.20 45.18 5.08
C LEU A 233 23.58 43.79 5.54
N PHE A 234 23.19 43.42 6.76
CA PHE A 234 23.38 42.06 7.26
C PHE A 234 22.17 41.63 8.08
N THR A 235 21.98 40.33 8.16
CA THR A 235 21.01 39.70 9.06
C THR A 235 21.53 38.33 9.48
N SER A 236 21.00 37.80 10.57
CA SER A 236 21.35 36.48 11.09
C SER A 236 20.14 35.61 11.40
N ALA A 237 20.33 34.31 11.35
CA ALA A 237 19.33 33.30 11.73
C ALA A 237 19.96 32.19 12.56
N THR A 238 19.15 31.48 13.35
CA THR A 238 19.60 30.32 14.11
C THR A 238 19.29 29.03 13.35
N LEU A 239 20.28 28.14 13.23
CA LEU A 239 20.17 26.81 12.64
C LEU A 239 20.21 25.75 13.73
N GLU A 240 19.44 24.68 13.54
CA GLU A 240 19.52 23.48 14.38
C GLU A 240 20.64 22.56 13.85
N LYS A 241 21.50 22.08 14.73
CA LYS A 241 22.56 21.12 14.39
C LYS A 241 21.99 19.69 14.35
N GLY A 242 22.64 18.79 13.62
CA GLY A 242 22.26 17.37 13.53
C GLY A 242 21.17 17.04 12.51
N LYS A 243 20.66 18.03 11.79
CA LYS A 243 19.70 17.86 10.69
C LYS A 243 19.98 18.82 9.55
N PHE A 244 19.48 18.50 8.36
CA PHE A 244 19.50 19.43 7.23
C PHE A 244 18.51 20.58 7.49
N ASN A 245 18.96 21.80 7.26
CA ASN A 245 18.15 23.00 7.30
C ASN A 245 18.12 23.61 5.90
N HIS A 246 16.93 23.89 5.39
CA HIS A 246 16.78 24.65 4.16
C HIS A 246 16.94 26.13 4.48
N ILE A 247 17.87 26.81 3.82
CA ILE A 247 18.10 28.24 4.03
C ILE A 247 17.92 29.02 2.73
N ALA A 248 17.33 30.21 2.85
CA ALA A 248 17.29 31.17 1.75
C ALA A 248 17.57 32.59 2.25
N ALA A 249 18.64 33.18 1.73
CA ALA A 249 19.05 34.55 2.04
C ALA A 249 18.83 35.44 0.82
N MET A 250 18.01 36.48 0.97
CA MET A 250 17.56 37.34 -0.13
C MET A 250 17.98 38.77 0.11
N LEU A 251 18.61 39.40 -0.88
CA LEU A 251 18.71 40.84 -1.03
C LEU A 251 17.54 41.31 -1.90
N ASP A 252 16.53 41.87 -1.24
CA ASP A 252 15.34 42.44 -1.85
C ASP A 252 15.61 43.89 -2.26
N ARG A 253 15.56 44.15 -3.57
CA ARG A 253 15.72 45.47 -4.20
C ARG A 253 14.48 45.89 -4.98
N GLU A 254 13.33 45.26 -4.74
CA GLU A 254 12.09 45.60 -5.45
C GLU A 254 11.53 46.97 -5.02
N ASN A 255 11.86 47.41 -3.80
CA ASN A 255 11.52 48.72 -3.26
C ASN A 255 12.76 49.63 -3.18
N GLU A 256 12.57 50.95 -3.11
CA GLU A 256 13.69 51.92 -2.99
C GLU A 256 14.55 51.73 -1.72
N ASN A 257 13.98 51.09 -0.69
CA ASN A 257 14.70 50.66 0.51
C ASN A 257 15.09 49.19 0.36
N HIS A 258 16.35 48.93 0.01
CA HIS A 258 16.83 47.56 -0.13
C HIS A 258 16.97 46.91 1.25
N GLN A 259 16.56 45.65 1.35
CA GLN A 259 16.57 44.89 2.60
C GLN A 259 17.13 43.50 2.37
N VAL A 260 17.73 42.94 3.41
CA VAL A 260 18.12 41.55 3.46
C VAL A 260 17.09 40.77 4.28
N LYS A 261 16.56 39.68 3.74
CA LYS A 261 15.63 38.75 4.39
C LYS A 261 16.26 37.37 4.50
N PHE A 262 16.07 36.69 5.63
CA PHE A 262 16.58 35.34 5.87
C PHE A 262 15.45 34.39 6.21
N TYR A 263 15.36 33.30 5.47
CA TYR A 263 14.38 32.24 5.67
C TYR A 263 15.10 30.96 6.12
N VAL A 264 14.48 30.24 7.05
CA VAL A 264 14.92 28.91 7.51
C VAL A 264 13.72 27.98 7.43
N ASN A 265 13.85 26.84 6.76
CA ASN A 265 12.79 25.86 6.52
C ASN A 265 11.51 26.51 5.96
N SER A 266 11.68 27.42 4.99
CA SER A 266 10.62 28.20 4.32
C SER A 266 9.87 29.23 5.20
N GLU A 267 10.29 29.44 6.45
CA GLU A 267 9.73 30.48 7.32
C GLU A 267 10.65 31.70 7.39
N LEU A 268 10.07 32.91 7.35
CA LEU A 268 10.84 34.15 7.50
C LEU A 268 11.36 34.27 8.93
N PHE A 269 12.67 34.24 9.10
CA PHE A 269 13.31 34.31 10.42
C PHE A 269 13.68 35.73 10.81
N SER A 270 14.33 36.48 9.90
CA SER A 270 14.84 37.83 10.19
C SER A 270 14.87 38.73 8.96
N THR A 271 14.88 40.05 9.20
CA THR A 271 14.96 41.09 8.16
C THR A 271 15.86 42.23 8.65
N SER A 272 16.72 42.75 7.77
CA SER A 272 17.62 43.85 8.08
C SER A 272 16.92 45.22 8.10
N SER A 273 17.62 46.24 8.59
CA SER A 273 17.29 47.64 8.31
C SER A 273 17.32 47.91 6.80
N GLY A 274 16.50 48.86 6.32
CA GLY A 274 16.47 49.23 4.90
C GLY A 274 17.52 50.28 4.54
N VAL A 275 18.35 50.00 3.55
CA VAL A 275 19.40 50.90 3.04
C VAL A 275 19.48 50.79 1.52
N ASN A 276 19.56 51.90 0.80
CA ASN A 276 19.77 51.86 -0.65
C ASN A 276 21.23 51.49 -0.97
N ILE A 277 21.46 50.21 -1.22
CA ILE A 277 22.72 49.69 -1.75
C ILE A 277 22.69 49.75 -3.29
N GLY A 278 23.55 50.58 -3.89
CA GLY A 278 23.73 50.64 -5.35
C GLY A 278 24.37 49.38 -5.93
N GLN A 279 25.07 49.51 -7.07
CA GLN A 279 25.77 48.36 -7.66
C GLN A 279 26.88 47.86 -6.72
N ILE A 280 26.94 46.55 -6.52
CA ILE A 280 27.91 45.89 -5.65
C ILE A 280 29.08 45.47 -6.57
N ASP A 281 30.06 46.36 -6.73
CA ASP A 281 31.14 46.26 -7.72
C ASP A 281 32.14 45.13 -7.40
N PHE A 282 31.82 43.89 -7.82
CA PHE A 282 32.64 42.68 -7.64
C PHE A 282 32.86 41.85 -8.91
N THR A 283 32.87 42.50 -10.08
CA THR A 283 32.80 41.83 -11.39
C THR A 283 33.95 40.88 -11.70
N THR A 284 35.13 41.05 -11.10
CA THR A 284 36.32 40.22 -11.39
C THR A 284 36.64 39.20 -10.31
N SER A 285 35.86 39.12 -9.23
CA SER A 285 36.13 38.18 -8.13
C SER A 285 35.54 36.80 -8.40
N ASP A 286 36.34 35.75 -8.21
CA ASP A 286 35.89 34.36 -8.22
C ASP A 286 34.93 34.09 -7.03
N ILE A 287 34.05 33.10 -7.15
CA ILE A 287 33.26 32.62 -6.00
C ILE A 287 34.09 31.57 -5.26
N THR A 288 34.10 31.68 -3.92
CA THR A 288 34.64 30.67 -3.04
C THR A 288 33.52 30.08 -2.18
N LEU A 289 33.39 28.75 -2.19
CA LEU A 289 32.48 27.99 -1.32
C LEU A 289 33.28 27.23 -0.28
N CYS A 290 32.72 27.14 0.93
CA CYS A 290 33.32 26.45 2.09
C CYS A 290 34.69 27.03 2.56
N THR A 291 35.14 28.12 1.93
CA THR A 291 36.35 28.89 2.25
C THR A 291 36.14 30.36 1.87
N GLY A 292 36.95 31.25 2.44
CA GLY A 292 36.84 32.68 2.16
C GLY A 292 37.95 33.52 2.80
N THR A 293 37.84 34.83 2.60
CA THR A 293 38.70 35.89 3.14
C THR A 293 37.90 36.80 4.07
N THR A 294 38.60 37.66 4.82
CA THR A 294 37.98 38.56 5.79
C THR A 294 37.00 39.53 5.15
N HIS A 295 35.76 39.57 5.65
CA HIS A 295 34.74 40.54 5.26
C HIS A 295 34.71 41.67 6.30
N THR A 296 35.02 42.89 5.90
CA THR A 296 35.11 44.06 6.78
C THR A 296 33.79 44.82 6.86
N PHE A 297 33.40 45.24 8.06
CA PHE A 297 32.14 45.97 8.35
C PHE A 297 32.42 47.35 8.96
N SER A 298 31.51 48.31 8.75
CA SER A 298 31.70 49.69 9.21
C SER A 298 31.45 49.82 10.72
N GLY A 299 32.50 49.69 11.53
CA GLY A 299 32.44 49.89 12.99
C GLY A 299 32.05 48.66 13.82
N SER A 300 31.99 47.47 13.21
CA SER A 300 31.89 46.17 13.89
C SER A 300 33.20 45.38 13.77
N ILE A 301 33.37 44.32 14.58
CA ILE A 301 34.52 43.41 14.48
C ILE A 301 34.46 42.69 13.13
N ASP A 302 35.52 42.78 12.33
CA ASP A 302 35.63 42.11 11.03
C ASP A 302 35.37 40.60 11.14
N TYR A 303 34.71 40.03 10.12
CA TYR A 303 34.48 38.59 10.08
C TYR A 303 35.69 37.90 9.44
N GLU A 304 36.60 37.39 10.27
CA GLU A 304 37.80 36.65 9.86
C GLU A 304 37.54 35.13 9.90
N PRO A 305 37.45 34.44 8.75
CA PRO A 305 37.30 32.98 8.73
C PRO A 305 38.59 32.29 9.24
N ARG A 306 38.45 31.40 10.22
CA ARG A 306 39.58 30.67 10.84
C ARG A 306 39.62 29.19 10.48
N LEU A 307 38.49 28.66 10.00
CA LEU A 307 38.33 27.28 9.57
C LEU A 307 37.53 27.24 8.26
N THR A 308 37.77 26.20 7.47
CA THR A 308 36.87 25.85 6.35
C THR A 308 35.60 25.20 6.90
N PHE A 309 34.54 25.17 6.08
CA PHE A 309 33.24 24.65 6.49
C PHE A 309 33.29 23.15 6.84
N SER A 310 32.65 22.77 7.95
CA SER A 310 32.46 21.38 8.37
C SER A 310 30.97 21.05 8.37
N GLY A 311 30.55 20.12 7.52
CA GLY A 311 29.14 19.76 7.38
C GLY A 311 28.82 19.25 5.98
N ALA A 312 27.54 19.13 5.65
CA ALA A 312 27.11 18.75 4.30
C ALA A 312 26.36 19.90 3.63
N LEU A 313 26.55 20.06 2.33
CA LEU A 313 25.78 20.99 1.49
C LEU A 313 25.10 20.24 0.36
N ASP A 314 23.86 20.64 0.09
CA ASP A 314 23.08 20.19 -1.04
C ASP A 314 22.36 21.38 -1.69
N GLU A 315 22.03 21.26 -2.98
CA GLU A 315 21.17 22.19 -3.74
C GLU A 315 21.53 23.68 -3.62
N LEU A 316 22.80 24.05 -3.84
CA LEU A 316 23.22 25.46 -3.83
C LEU A 316 22.73 26.18 -5.09
N ARG A 317 21.87 27.18 -4.91
CA ARG A 317 21.23 27.95 -5.97
C ARG A 317 21.46 29.44 -5.78
N VAL A 318 21.74 30.14 -6.87
CA VAL A 318 21.86 31.61 -6.90
C VAL A 318 20.87 32.18 -7.91
N TRP A 319 20.03 33.11 -7.47
CA TRP A 319 18.98 33.72 -8.27
C TRP A 319 19.18 35.24 -8.40
N HIS A 320 18.78 35.79 -9.54
CA HIS A 320 18.61 37.24 -9.75
C HIS A 320 17.16 37.69 -9.58
N ALA A 321 16.47 37.13 -8.59
CA ALA A 321 15.09 37.44 -8.22
C ALA A 321 14.85 37.14 -6.73
N THR A 322 13.81 37.73 -6.15
CA THR A 322 13.28 37.30 -4.84
C THR A 322 12.49 35.99 -4.99
N ARG A 323 12.37 35.18 -3.92
CA ARG A 323 11.63 33.92 -3.96
C ARG A 323 10.39 34.03 -3.07
N SER A 324 9.24 33.62 -3.60
CA SER A 324 8.01 33.50 -2.82
C SER A 324 8.10 32.34 -1.81
N ILE A 325 7.32 32.41 -0.74
CA ILE A 325 7.26 31.34 0.28
C ILE A 325 6.83 30.01 -0.34
N ASP A 326 5.86 30.03 -1.27
CA ASP A 326 5.44 28.84 -2.01
C ASP A 326 6.57 28.22 -2.84
N ASN A 327 7.43 29.04 -3.45
CA ASN A 327 8.60 28.53 -4.16
C ASN A 327 9.61 27.91 -3.17
N LEU A 328 9.81 28.49 -1.98
CA LEU A 328 10.71 27.94 -0.98
C LEU A 328 10.22 26.59 -0.44
N THR A 329 8.94 26.49 -0.05
CA THR A 329 8.35 25.24 0.46
C THR A 329 8.36 24.16 -0.61
N ARG A 330 8.11 24.56 -1.86
CA ARG A 330 8.10 23.65 -3.00
C ARG A 330 9.47 23.05 -3.27
N PHE A 331 10.50 23.89 -3.34
CA PHE A 331 11.82 23.51 -3.82
C PHE A 331 12.81 23.20 -2.69
N SER A 332 12.36 23.21 -1.43
CA SER A 332 13.13 22.65 -0.32
C SER A 332 13.23 21.13 -0.39
N THR A 333 12.25 20.44 -0.97
CA THR A 333 12.21 18.96 -1.03
C THR A 333 12.54 18.37 -2.40
N ARG A 334 12.76 19.20 -3.43
CA ARG A 334 13.01 18.74 -4.82
C ARG A 334 13.95 19.66 -5.60
N ASN A 335 14.48 19.17 -6.73
CA ASN A 335 15.34 19.92 -7.64
C ASN A 335 14.58 20.97 -8.47
N VAL A 336 15.34 21.88 -9.08
CA VAL A 336 14.83 22.93 -9.97
C VAL A 336 15.37 22.73 -11.39
N PHE A 337 14.69 23.28 -12.39
CA PHE A 337 15.16 23.32 -13.78
C PHE A 337 15.71 24.70 -14.13
N ALA A 338 16.56 24.78 -15.15
CA ALA A 338 17.13 26.05 -15.58
C ALA A 338 16.03 27.05 -15.98
N ASN A 339 16.20 28.29 -15.54
CA ASN A 339 15.32 29.42 -15.83
C ASN A 339 16.19 30.68 -15.96
N ASN A 340 15.70 31.70 -16.66
CA ASN A 340 16.40 32.97 -16.88
C ASN A 340 16.82 33.67 -15.58
N ASP A 341 16.11 33.47 -14.48
CA ASP A 341 16.44 34.06 -13.18
C ASP A 341 17.47 33.24 -12.38
N LEU A 342 17.65 31.95 -12.70
CA LEU A 342 18.62 31.06 -12.04
C LEU A 342 19.99 31.27 -12.68
N LYS A 343 20.99 31.70 -11.90
CA LYS A 343 22.32 32.07 -12.42
C LYS A 343 23.42 31.09 -12.12
N LEU A 344 23.30 30.33 -11.04
CA LEU A 344 24.20 29.25 -10.67
C LEU A 344 23.39 28.20 -9.94
N TYR A 345 23.63 26.93 -10.28
CA TYR A 345 22.95 25.83 -9.63
C TYR A 345 23.84 24.60 -9.51
N LEU A 346 24.25 24.29 -8.29
CA LEU A 346 25.06 23.12 -7.98
C LEU A 346 24.22 22.11 -7.19
N ARG A 347 23.98 20.95 -7.80
CA ARG A 347 23.23 19.84 -7.19
C ARG A 347 24.08 18.94 -6.31
N PHE A 348 25.40 18.92 -6.52
CA PHE A 348 26.32 18.06 -5.76
C PHE A 348 26.04 16.54 -5.87
N ASN A 349 25.33 16.13 -6.93
CA ASN A 349 24.91 14.75 -7.21
C ASN A 349 25.92 13.99 -8.09
N GLU A 350 27.14 14.47 -8.28
CA GLU A 350 28.12 13.75 -9.08
C GLU A 350 28.68 12.53 -8.32
N PRO A 351 28.87 11.37 -8.99
CA PRO A 351 29.25 10.14 -8.32
C PRO A 351 30.72 10.07 -7.91
N GLN A 352 31.05 9.06 -7.11
CA GLN A 352 32.41 8.71 -6.72
C GLN A 352 33.19 8.12 -7.91
N GLN A 353 34.54 8.20 -7.89
CA GLN A 353 35.41 7.50 -8.84
C GLN A 353 35.17 7.83 -10.33
N THR A 354 35.22 9.11 -10.69
CA THR A 354 35.17 9.58 -12.08
C THR A 354 36.57 10.01 -12.57
N ASP A 355 36.74 10.15 -13.89
CA ASP A 355 37.93 10.70 -14.55
C ASP A 355 38.16 12.18 -14.26
N LYS A 356 37.08 12.90 -13.91
CA LYS A 356 37.09 14.32 -13.52
C LYS A 356 36.55 14.50 -12.10
N PRO A 357 37.18 13.93 -11.06
CA PRO A 357 36.61 13.91 -9.72
C PRO A 357 36.51 15.31 -9.07
N ASN A 358 37.29 16.28 -9.57
CA ASN A 358 37.35 17.66 -9.11
C ASN A 358 36.22 18.56 -9.63
N ILE A 359 35.43 18.12 -10.60
CA ILE A 359 34.41 18.99 -11.21
C ILE A 359 33.12 18.98 -10.41
N VAL A 360 32.50 20.14 -10.28
CA VAL A 360 31.12 20.28 -9.81
C VAL A 360 30.32 20.93 -10.92
N ILE A 361 29.23 20.29 -11.32
CA ILE A 361 28.47 20.64 -12.52
C ILE A 361 27.46 21.74 -12.18
N ASP A 362 27.47 22.80 -12.99
CA ASP A 362 26.45 23.85 -12.95
C ASP A 362 25.26 23.44 -13.84
N HIS A 363 24.06 23.49 -13.28
CA HIS A 363 22.80 23.10 -13.91
C HIS A 363 21.93 24.33 -14.27
N SER A 364 22.51 25.53 -14.26
CA SER A 364 21.78 26.78 -14.54
C SER A 364 21.69 27.17 -16.03
N GLY A 365 22.52 26.56 -16.89
CA GLY A 365 22.59 26.85 -18.32
C GLY A 365 23.68 27.86 -18.72
N TYR A 366 24.55 28.26 -17.78
CA TYR A 366 25.61 29.25 -18.01
C TYR A 366 27.04 28.68 -17.97
N GLY A 367 27.19 27.37 -17.75
CA GLY A 367 28.48 26.67 -17.76
C GLY A 367 29.45 27.13 -16.66
N LEU A 368 28.94 27.53 -15.49
CA LEU A 368 29.73 28.02 -14.35
C LEU A 368 30.22 26.86 -13.46
N HIS A 369 30.87 25.87 -14.07
CA HIS A 369 31.32 24.66 -13.34
C HIS A 369 32.35 24.98 -12.25
N GLY A 370 32.17 24.37 -11.08
CA GLY A 370 33.05 24.50 -9.93
C GLY A 370 34.25 23.56 -9.97
N THR A 371 35.29 23.94 -9.23
CA THR A 371 36.48 23.11 -9.00
C THR A 371 36.63 22.85 -7.52
N LEU A 372 36.52 21.58 -7.14
CA LEU A 372 36.85 21.11 -5.81
C LEU A 372 38.37 21.21 -5.60
N GLN A 373 38.77 21.80 -4.49
CA GLN A 373 40.16 21.93 -4.06
C GLN A 373 40.31 21.28 -2.69
N LEU A 374 41.39 20.51 -2.53
CA LEU A 374 41.73 19.82 -1.29
C LEU A 374 43.14 20.18 -0.87
N ASP A 375 43.37 20.21 0.44
CA ASP A 375 44.74 20.33 0.96
C ASP A 375 45.54 19.06 0.69
N SER A 376 46.83 19.27 0.46
CA SER A 376 47.89 18.29 0.21
C SER A 376 47.97 17.15 1.24
N ASN A 377 47.41 17.33 2.45
CA ASN A 377 47.42 16.35 3.54
C ASN A 377 46.23 15.35 3.54
N TYR A 378 45.29 15.48 2.60
CA TYR A 378 44.13 14.57 2.53
C TYR A 378 44.53 13.17 2.03
N ARG A 379 43.90 12.10 2.57
CA ARG A 379 44.23 10.72 2.17
C ARG A 379 43.82 10.45 0.71
N MET A 380 44.82 10.13 -0.10
CA MET A 380 44.79 10.00 -1.56
C MET A 380 44.27 8.61 -1.97
N ASP A 381 43.06 8.50 -2.53
CA ASP A 381 42.51 7.19 -2.94
C ASP A 381 42.52 6.96 -4.46
N THR A 382 42.63 8.00 -5.31
CA THR A 382 42.76 7.83 -6.78
C THR A 382 43.44 9.04 -7.44
N LEU A 383 44.37 8.79 -8.38
CA LEU A 383 45.03 9.81 -9.20
C LEU A 383 44.25 9.97 -10.52
N GLY A 384 43.78 11.19 -10.82
CA GLY A 384 43.25 11.52 -12.15
C GLY A 384 44.35 11.56 -13.23
N PRO A 385 44.01 11.52 -14.53
CA PRO A 385 44.97 11.61 -15.65
C PRO A 385 45.75 12.93 -15.69
N ASP A 386 45.25 13.96 -15.01
CA ASP A 386 45.81 15.31 -14.87
C ASP A 386 46.74 15.48 -13.64
N GLY A 387 46.92 14.42 -12.85
CA GLY A 387 47.75 14.44 -11.64
C GLY A 387 47.15 15.21 -10.46
N LEU A 388 45.87 15.60 -10.54
CA LEU A 388 45.14 16.26 -9.45
C LEU A 388 44.32 15.24 -8.65
N ALA A 389 44.57 15.18 -7.35
CA ALA A 389 43.98 14.18 -6.46
C ALA A 389 42.66 14.63 -5.83
N VAL A 390 41.68 13.73 -5.73
CA VAL A 390 40.43 13.92 -4.97
C VAL A 390 40.16 12.71 -4.12
N SER A 391 39.64 12.92 -2.91
CA SER A 391 39.10 11.81 -2.16
C SER A 391 37.63 11.59 -2.43
N ALA A 392 37.37 10.36 -2.87
CA ALA A 392 36.09 9.68 -2.90
C ALA A 392 35.21 9.89 -1.65
N SER A 393 35.80 10.17 -0.48
CA SER A 393 35.09 10.32 0.79
C SER A 393 34.15 11.54 0.87
N LEU A 394 34.40 12.63 0.15
CA LEU A 394 33.57 13.85 0.18
C LEU A 394 32.22 13.63 -0.53
N ARG A 395 32.17 12.67 -1.46
CA ARG A 395 30.97 12.27 -2.21
C ARG A 395 30.28 11.04 -1.60
N ASN A 396 30.72 10.59 -0.42
CA ASN A 396 30.11 9.44 0.25
C ASN A 396 28.84 9.86 0.99
N THR A 397 27.68 9.52 0.42
CA THR A 397 26.35 9.89 0.92
C THR A 397 25.71 8.82 1.80
N SER A 398 26.38 7.69 2.05
CA SER A 398 25.84 6.59 2.89
C SER A 398 25.70 6.92 4.39
N SER A 399 26.18 8.09 4.81
CA SER A 399 26.24 8.49 6.23
C SER A 399 25.01 9.26 6.72
N LEU A 400 24.31 9.99 5.85
CA LEU A 400 23.10 10.74 6.16
C LEU A 400 22.05 10.50 5.08
N THR A 401 20.77 10.60 5.44
CA THR A 401 19.67 10.58 4.46
C THR A 401 19.68 11.86 3.64
N SER A 402 19.49 11.76 2.31
CA SER A 402 19.37 12.93 1.42
C SER A 402 18.29 13.90 1.91
N PRO A 403 18.53 15.23 1.90
CA PRO A 403 17.54 16.22 2.34
C PRO A 403 16.34 16.35 1.39
N LEU A 404 16.49 15.95 0.13
CA LEU A 404 15.43 16.01 -0.86
C LEU A 404 14.60 14.73 -0.84
N VAL A 405 13.50 14.74 -0.10
CA VAL A 405 12.54 13.63 -0.07
C VAL A 405 11.93 13.39 -1.47
N ASN A 406 11.72 14.47 -2.23
CA ASN A 406 11.06 14.48 -3.53
C ASN A 406 12.05 14.77 -4.68
N GLU A 407 13.26 14.20 -4.62
CA GLU A 407 14.19 14.20 -5.74
C GLU A 407 13.90 13.08 -6.74
N ASN A 408 13.69 13.44 -8.01
CA ASN A 408 13.47 12.47 -9.08
C ASN A 408 14.81 12.09 -9.74
N SER A 409 15.24 10.84 -9.52
CA SER A 409 16.48 10.30 -10.07
C SER A 409 16.54 10.29 -11.61
N LEU A 410 15.39 10.32 -12.30
CA LEU A 410 15.30 10.40 -13.77
C LEU A 410 16.04 11.60 -14.36
N PHE A 411 16.15 12.68 -13.60
CA PHE A 411 16.81 13.91 -14.05
C PHE A 411 18.27 14.03 -13.59
N SER A 412 18.84 12.94 -13.07
CA SER A 412 20.22 12.88 -12.53
C SER A 412 21.01 11.68 -13.08
N PRO A 413 21.16 11.53 -14.42
CA PRO A 413 22.00 10.49 -15.01
C PRO A 413 23.49 10.76 -14.75
N VAL A 414 24.29 9.69 -14.65
CA VAL A 414 25.74 9.81 -14.48
C VAL A 414 26.42 10.19 -15.81
N LEU A 415 26.83 11.45 -15.95
CA LEU A 415 27.44 11.96 -17.20
C LEU A 415 28.91 11.54 -17.41
N PHE A 416 29.47 10.70 -16.54
CA PHE A 416 30.88 10.29 -16.57
C PHE A 416 31.02 8.87 -17.12
N ASN A 417 31.61 8.74 -18.31
CA ASN A 417 31.78 7.46 -19.00
C ASN A 417 32.72 6.48 -18.27
N THR A 418 33.63 6.97 -17.43
CA THR A 418 34.60 6.15 -16.71
C THR A 418 34.04 5.55 -15.42
N HIS A 419 32.85 5.98 -14.99
CA HIS A 419 32.21 5.45 -13.79
C HIS A 419 31.99 3.94 -13.93
N GLN A 420 32.29 3.19 -12.87
CA GLN A 420 32.29 1.72 -12.92
C GLN A 420 30.93 1.15 -13.36
N ASP A 421 29.82 1.69 -12.86
CA ASP A 421 28.48 1.19 -13.19
C ASP A 421 28.10 1.50 -14.65
N VAL A 422 28.47 2.68 -15.16
CA VAL A 422 28.24 3.05 -16.57
C VAL A 422 29.05 2.16 -17.49
N LYS A 423 30.32 1.91 -17.12
CA LYS A 423 31.21 1.02 -17.87
C LYS A 423 30.72 -0.43 -17.84
N ALA A 424 30.32 -0.94 -16.68
CA ALA A 424 29.79 -2.29 -16.53
C ALA A 424 28.50 -2.47 -17.34
N PHE A 425 27.59 -1.49 -17.28
CA PHE A 425 26.36 -1.48 -18.07
C PHE A 425 26.67 -1.48 -19.57
N ASN A 426 27.56 -0.59 -20.03
CA ASN A 426 27.98 -0.53 -21.43
C ASN A 426 28.62 -1.84 -21.91
N THR A 427 29.56 -2.41 -21.15
CA THR A 427 30.21 -3.69 -21.50
C THR A 427 29.22 -4.84 -21.59
N ASN A 428 28.20 -4.88 -20.72
CA ASN A 428 27.17 -5.91 -20.78
C ASN A 428 26.37 -5.83 -22.09
N ILE A 429 25.84 -4.65 -22.41
CA ILE A 429 25.05 -4.45 -23.65
C ILE A 429 25.91 -4.63 -24.90
N LEU A 430 27.17 -4.19 -24.90
CA LEU A 430 28.07 -4.42 -26.03
C LEU A 430 28.39 -5.90 -26.26
N THR A 431 28.45 -6.70 -25.20
CA THR A 431 28.67 -8.15 -25.30
C THR A 431 27.48 -8.84 -25.95
N THR A 432 26.26 -8.49 -25.55
CA THR A 432 25.04 -9.03 -26.17
C THR A 432 24.89 -8.54 -27.61
N ALA A 433 25.19 -7.27 -27.88
CA ALA A 433 25.18 -6.68 -29.20
C ALA A 433 26.16 -7.36 -30.17
N SER A 434 27.39 -7.63 -29.72
CA SER A 434 28.40 -8.32 -30.54
C SER A 434 27.97 -9.73 -30.91
N ASN A 435 27.42 -10.48 -29.95
CA ASN A 435 26.94 -11.84 -30.21
C ASN A 435 25.79 -11.84 -31.24
N TYR A 436 24.92 -10.83 -31.19
CA TYR A 436 23.83 -10.66 -32.15
C TYR A 436 24.36 -10.32 -33.56
N ASP A 437 25.26 -9.33 -33.67
CA ASP A 437 25.82 -8.89 -34.96
C ASP A 437 26.58 -10.01 -35.68
N ASP A 438 27.29 -10.86 -34.94
CA ASP A 438 27.97 -12.03 -35.50
C ASP A 438 26.99 -12.98 -36.20
N GLN A 439 25.82 -13.20 -35.58
CA GLN A 439 24.79 -14.10 -36.06
C GLN A 439 23.86 -13.48 -37.11
N ASN A 440 23.73 -12.15 -37.18
CA ASN A 440 22.77 -11.47 -38.06
C ASN A 440 23.21 -11.50 -39.56
N PRO A 441 22.55 -12.26 -40.45
CA PRO A 441 22.90 -12.27 -41.87
C PRO A 441 22.47 -11.00 -42.61
N ASN A 442 21.52 -10.24 -42.06
CA ASN A 442 20.90 -9.09 -42.71
C ASN A 442 21.63 -7.76 -42.42
N LEU A 443 22.78 -7.81 -41.74
CA LEU A 443 23.59 -6.64 -41.47
C LEU A 443 23.95 -5.90 -42.77
N ILE A 444 23.73 -4.58 -42.82
CA ILE A 444 23.84 -3.80 -44.07
C ILE A 444 25.23 -3.88 -44.72
N THR A 445 26.29 -4.02 -43.91
CA THR A 445 27.67 -4.19 -44.41
C THR A 445 27.90 -5.54 -45.09
N ARG A 446 27.10 -6.56 -44.77
CA ARG A 446 27.09 -7.87 -45.46
C ARG A 446 26.24 -7.85 -46.73
N LEU A 447 25.24 -6.96 -46.80
CA LEU A 447 24.38 -6.76 -47.97
C LEU A 447 25.03 -5.88 -49.04
N PHE A 448 25.94 -4.99 -48.66
CA PHE A 448 26.68 -4.13 -49.58
C PHE A 448 27.96 -4.84 -50.10
N PRO A 449 28.35 -4.66 -51.38
CA PRO A 449 29.54 -5.31 -51.91
C PRO A 449 30.83 -4.95 -51.15
N GLN A 450 31.55 -5.97 -50.66
CA GLN A 450 32.70 -5.80 -49.76
C GLN A 450 33.88 -5.04 -50.38
N HIS A 451 34.09 -5.15 -51.69
CA HIS A 451 35.20 -4.51 -52.41
C HIS A 451 35.26 -2.98 -52.23
N TYR A 452 34.13 -2.31 -52.02
CA TYR A 452 34.12 -0.85 -51.77
C TYR A 452 34.74 -0.48 -50.41
N PHE A 453 34.60 -1.34 -49.39
CA PHE A 453 35.25 -1.11 -48.10
C PHE A 453 36.75 -1.40 -48.18
N GLU A 454 37.15 -2.41 -48.95
CA GLU A 454 38.56 -2.75 -49.20
C GLU A 454 39.28 -1.62 -49.97
N GLU A 455 38.67 -1.08 -51.02
CA GLU A 455 39.22 0.04 -51.78
C GLU A 455 39.40 1.29 -50.91
N GLY A 456 38.43 1.61 -50.05
CA GLY A 456 38.52 2.71 -49.10
C GLY A 456 39.62 2.51 -48.05
N ALA A 457 39.75 1.30 -47.50
CA ALA A 457 40.81 0.97 -46.54
C ALA A 457 42.21 1.06 -47.17
N ILE A 458 42.36 0.62 -48.42
CA ILE A 458 43.60 0.74 -49.21
C ILE A 458 43.93 2.22 -49.48
N PHE A 459 42.93 3.04 -49.83
CA PHE A 459 43.11 4.47 -50.08
C PHE A 459 43.64 5.21 -48.84
N ASP A 460 43.14 4.85 -47.65
CA ASP A 460 43.54 5.49 -46.39
C ASP A 460 44.80 4.87 -45.74
N LYS A 461 45.39 3.84 -46.36
CA LYS A 461 46.56 3.10 -45.83
C LYS A 461 46.35 2.55 -44.42
N GLN A 462 45.15 2.05 -44.12
CA GLN A 462 44.87 1.41 -42.83
C GLN A 462 45.46 -0.01 -42.77
N GLU A 463 46.08 -0.41 -41.65
CA GLU A 463 46.58 -1.78 -41.45
C GLU A 463 45.40 -2.77 -41.30
N GLU A 464 45.54 -3.99 -41.85
CA GLU A 464 44.51 -5.06 -41.91
C GLU A 464 43.90 -5.46 -40.55
N THR A 465 44.46 -5.03 -39.43
CA THR A 465 44.00 -5.34 -38.06
C THR A 465 43.24 -4.18 -37.39
N SER A 466 43.07 -3.05 -38.07
CA SER A 466 42.25 -1.96 -37.55
C SER A 466 40.76 -2.28 -37.77
N ASN A 467 40.06 -2.57 -36.67
CA ASN A 467 38.62 -2.77 -36.68
C ASN A 467 37.95 -1.67 -37.53
N LEU A 468 37.16 -2.06 -38.52
CA LEU A 468 36.29 -1.16 -39.30
C LEU A 468 35.25 -0.46 -38.41
N PHE A 469 35.19 -0.85 -37.13
CA PHE A 469 34.28 -0.42 -36.10
C PHE A 469 34.92 0.61 -35.17
N LEU A 470 34.19 1.69 -34.93
CA LEU A 470 34.55 2.77 -34.01
C LEU A 470 34.49 2.26 -32.56
N ASN A 471 35.53 1.56 -32.09
CA ASN A 471 35.59 1.01 -30.72
C ASN A 471 36.09 2.00 -29.67
N THR A 472 36.04 3.31 -29.92
CA THR A 472 36.51 4.28 -28.93
C THR A 472 35.60 5.49 -28.88
N LEU A 473 34.92 5.63 -27.74
CA LEU A 473 34.30 6.85 -27.23
C LEU A 473 35.31 8.02 -27.04
N ASP A 474 36.57 7.88 -27.46
CA ASP A 474 37.69 8.65 -26.90
C ASP A 474 38.61 9.33 -27.94
N THR A 475 38.27 9.38 -29.25
CA THR A 475 39.15 10.09 -30.22
C THR A 475 38.41 10.77 -31.36
N LEU A 476 37.94 12.00 -31.14
CA LEU A 476 37.39 12.90 -32.18
C LEU A 476 38.46 13.69 -32.97
N ASP A 477 39.75 13.59 -32.60
CA ASP A 477 40.87 14.22 -33.33
C ASP A 477 41.45 13.35 -34.47
N LYS A 478 40.91 12.14 -34.69
CA LYS A 478 41.31 11.30 -35.83
C LYS A 478 40.39 11.54 -37.02
N LYS A 479 40.98 11.97 -38.15
CA LYS A 479 40.32 12.03 -39.45
C LYS A 479 39.75 10.64 -39.79
N LEU A 480 38.42 10.52 -39.84
CA LEU A 480 37.72 9.29 -40.21
C LEU A 480 38.18 8.82 -41.60
N GLY A 481 38.42 7.51 -41.74
CA GLY A 481 38.72 6.91 -43.04
C GLY A 481 37.50 6.95 -43.96
N THR A 482 37.72 7.03 -45.27
CA THR A 482 36.71 6.93 -46.33
C THR A 482 35.82 5.68 -46.21
N ALA A 483 36.39 4.52 -45.85
CA ALA A 483 35.62 3.29 -45.59
C ALA A 483 34.70 3.42 -44.37
N GLN A 484 35.16 4.10 -43.31
CA GLN A 484 34.37 4.37 -42.10
C GLN A 484 33.23 5.37 -42.37
N ILE A 485 33.48 6.38 -43.22
CA ILE A 485 32.45 7.32 -43.66
C ILE A 485 31.36 6.59 -44.44
N LEU A 486 31.73 5.72 -45.39
CA LEU A 486 30.75 4.89 -46.13
C LEU A 486 29.95 3.99 -45.19
N ALA A 487 30.61 3.31 -44.24
CA ALA A 487 29.92 2.48 -43.25
C ALA A 487 28.96 3.30 -42.38
N SER A 488 29.37 4.48 -41.89
CA SER A 488 28.51 5.36 -41.10
C SER A 488 27.27 5.81 -41.88
N PHE A 489 27.41 6.13 -43.17
CA PHE A 489 26.28 6.47 -44.03
C PHE A 489 25.31 5.30 -44.21
N LEU A 490 25.82 4.08 -44.42
CA LEU A 490 25.00 2.88 -44.50
C LEU A 490 24.26 2.61 -43.18
N TYR A 491 24.92 2.76 -42.03
CA TYR A 491 24.26 2.59 -40.73
C TYR A 491 23.16 3.62 -40.47
N VAL A 492 23.30 4.87 -40.94
CA VAL A 492 22.22 5.87 -40.87
C VAL A 492 21.00 5.43 -41.69
N ILE A 493 21.21 4.90 -42.89
CA ILE A 493 20.12 4.35 -43.72
C ILE A 493 19.49 3.13 -43.02
N ALA A 494 20.32 2.22 -42.51
CA ALA A 494 19.88 1.01 -41.84
C ALA A 494 19.01 1.31 -40.62
N LYS A 495 19.38 2.33 -39.82
CA LYS A 495 18.58 2.80 -38.69
C LYS A 495 17.17 3.20 -39.12
N GLY A 496 17.04 4.00 -40.18
CA GLY A 496 15.72 4.41 -40.68
C GLY A 496 14.87 3.24 -41.20
N LEU A 497 15.52 2.23 -41.81
CA LEU A 497 14.82 1.01 -42.25
C LEU A 497 14.38 0.13 -41.08
N ASP A 498 15.20 0.04 -40.02
CA ASP A 498 14.85 -0.69 -38.80
C ASP A 498 13.65 -0.07 -38.12
N GLU A 499 13.64 1.26 -37.93
CA GLU A 499 12.50 1.98 -37.35
C GLU A 499 11.20 1.75 -38.15
N LEU A 500 11.26 1.84 -39.48
CA LEU A 500 10.11 1.54 -40.34
C LEU A 500 9.62 0.11 -40.18
N LYS A 501 10.54 -0.85 -40.08
CA LYS A 501 10.19 -2.25 -39.90
C LYS A 501 9.51 -2.49 -38.55
N ILE A 502 9.98 -1.88 -37.47
CA ILE A 502 9.34 -1.96 -36.15
C ILE A 502 7.88 -1.49 -36.24
N PHE A 503 7.61 -0.36 -36.91
CA PHE A 503 6.23 0.12 -37.10
C PHE A 503 5.37 -0.87 -37.90
N VAL A 504 5.91 -1.47 -38.96
CA VAL A 504 5.19 -2.45 -39.79
C VAL A 504 4.86 -3.72 -39.00
N ASP A 505 5.80 -4.22 -38.19
CA ASP A 505 5.60 -5.41 -37.37
C ASP A 505 4.56 -5.13 -36.27
N GLN A 506 4.62 -3.95 -35.62
CA GLN A 506 3.65 -3.56 -34.59
C GLN A 506 2.25 -3.25 -35.12
N PHE A 507 2.12 -2.87 -36.39
CA PHE A 507 0.81 -2.66 -37.01
C PHE A 507 -0.07 -3.93 -36.97
N GLN A 508 0.55 -5.12 -36.91
CA GLN A 508 -0.15 -6.41 -36.79
C GLN A 508 -0.86 -6.55 -35.43
N ASN A 509 -0.31 -5.93 -34.38
CA ASN A 509 -0.74 -6.07 -32.99
C ASN A 509 -1.62 -4.91 -32.49
N ILE A 510 -2.06 -4.01 -33.38
CA ILE A 510 -2.76 -2.77 -32.99
C ILE A 510 -4.12 -3.00 -32.28
N LEU A 511 -4.74 -4.17 -32.47
CA LEU A 511 -6.02 -4.55 -31.84
C LEU A 511 -5.84 -5.57 -30.71
N THR A 512 -4.63 -6.10 -30.50
CA THR A 512 -4.38 -7.09 -29.45
C THR A 512 -4.02 -6.37 -28.16
N VAL A 513 -4.85 -6.55 -27.14
CA VAL A 513 -4.63 -5.95 -25.81
C VAL A 513 -4.63 -7.06 -24.77
N ASN A 514 -3.43 -7.39 -24.28
CA ASN A 514 -3.23 -8.30 -23.16
C ASN A 514 -2.69 -7.53 -21.94
N LEU A 515 -2.53 -8.28 -20.84
CA LEU A 515 -1.91 -7.77 -19.61
C LEU A 515 -0.38 -7.82 -19.65
N ASP A 516 0.20 -8.44 -20.67
CA ASP A 516 1.64 -8.50 -20.86
C ASP A 516 2.20 -7.13 -21.25
N ASP A 517 3.48 -6.92 -20.99
CA ASP A 517 4.12 -5.63 -21.28
C ASP A 517 4.41 -5.46 -22.78
N PHE A 518 4.65 -6.56 -23.50
CA PHE A 518 5.10 -6.57 -24.91
C PHE A 518 4.06 -7.18 -25.87
N ASP A 519 4.25 -6.96 -27.17
CA ASP A 519 3.41 -7.48 -28.27
C ASP A 519 1.93 -7.09 -28.17
N ASN A 520 1.68 -5.90 -27.61
CA ASN A 520 0.36 -5.35 -27.41
C ASN A 520 0.20 -4.02 -28.12
N ALA A 521 -1.04 -3.62 -28.32
CA ALA A 521 -1.37 -2.33 -28.87
C ALA A 521 -0.64 -1.20 -28.10
N PRO A 522 -0.05 -0.23 -28.82
CA PRO A 522 0.58 0.95 -28.22
C PRO A 522 -0.32 1.65 -27.21
N ASN A 523 0.24 2.05 -26.06
CA ASN A 523 -0.54 2.69 -25.01
C ASN A 523 -1.19 4.00 -25.48
N ALA A 524 -0.51 4.73 -26.36
CA ALA A 524 -1.02 5.96 -26.98
C ALA A 524 -2.32 5.76 -27.80
N LEU A 525 -2.62 4.54 -28.25
CA LEU A 525 -3.81 4.23 -29.04
C LEU A 525 -4.95 3.62 -28.22
N ILE A 526 -4.77 3.41 -26.91
CA ILE A 526 -5.74 2.78 -26.03
C ILE A 526 -7.11 3.48 -26.09
N ASP A 527 -7.11 4.81 -26.07
CA ASP A 527 -8.35 5.61 -26.12
C ASP A 527 -9.07 5.41 -27.48
N LYS A 528 -8.34 5.43 -28.60
CA LYS A 528 -8.86 5.18 -29.96
C LYS A 528 -9.38 3.74 -30.12
N ILE A 529 -8.72 2.77 -29.50
CA ILE A 529 -9.17 1.36 -29.48
C ILE A 529 -10.47 1.24 -28.70
N GLY A 530 -10.59 1.96 -27.58
CA GLY A 530 -11.85 2.11 -26.84
C GLY A 530 -12.97 2.60 -27.75
N GLU A 531 -12.73 3.69 -28.46
CA GLU A 531 -13.70 4.26 -29.41
C GLU A 531 -14.09 3.27 -30.51
N PHE A 532 -13.12 2.51 -31.04
CA PHE A 532 -13.37 1.46 -32.03
C PHE A 532 -14.34 0.39 -31.50
N TYR A 533 -14.22 -0.01 -30.23
CA TYR A 533 -15.16 -0.90 -29.55
C TYR A 533 -16.45 -0.20 -29.06
N GLY A 534 -16.64 1.08 -29.39
CA GLY A 534 -17.81 1.89 -28.99
C GLY A 534 -17.78 2.30 -27.51
N LEU A 535 -16.62 2.24 -26.88
CA LEU A 535 -16.39 2.59 -25.50
C LEU A 535 -15.76 3.99 -25.44
N THR A 536 -16.31 4.84 -24.60
CA THR A 536 -15.86 6.22 -24.40
C THR A 536 -15.74 6.36 -22.90
N PHE A 537 -14.53 6.55 -22.40
CA PHE A 537 -14.28 6.59 -20.97
C PHE A 537 -13.93 8.02 -20.57
N SER A 538 -14.39 8.44 -19.39
CA SER A 538 -13.91 9.67 -18.78
C SER A 538 -12.51 9.43 -18.21
N THR A 539 -11.79 10.51 -17.98
CA THR A 539 -10.53 10.49 -17.26
C THR A 539 -10.76 9.98 -15.84
N PHE A 540 -10.16 8.84 -15.46
CA PHE A 540 -10.24 8.27 -14.10
C PHE A 540 -9.78 9.23 -13.00
N PHE A 541 -9.08 10.31 -13.34
CA PHE A 541 -8.41 11.25 -12.44
C PHE A 541 -8.82 12.71 -12.69
N GLU A 542 -10.12 13.03 -12.70
CA GLU A 542 -10.60 14.42 -12.91
C GLU A 542 -10.05 15.42 -11.86
N ASP A 543 -9.89 14.98 -10.61
CA ASP A 543 -9.38 15.83 -9.51
C ASP A 543 -7.85 15.96 -9.47
N ALA A 544 -7.12 15.21 -10.31
CA ALA A 544 -5.66 15.24 -10.31
C ALA A 544 -5.13 16.48 -11.04
N THR A 545 -4.13 17.13 -10.44
CA THR A 545 -3.41 18.24 -11.08
C THR A 545 -2.57 17.74 -12.25
N PHE A 546 -2.28 18.62 -13.21
CA PHE A 546 -1.39 18.31 -14.35
C PHE A 546 -0.08 17.64 -13.90
N ARG A 547 0.53 18.11 -12.81
CA ARG A 547 1.79 17.55 -12.31
C ARG A 547 1.63 16.18 -11.65
N GLN A 548 0.51 15.94 -10.97
CA GLN A 548 0.17 14.62 -10.44
C GLN A 548 -0.02 13.62 -11.59
N ILE A 549 -0.64 14.04 -12.69
CA ILE A 549 -0.93 13.17 -13.83
C ILE A 549 0.34 12.73 -14.56
N PHE A 550 1.23 13.68 -14.86
CA PHE A 550 2.37 13.44 -15.76
C PHE A 550 3.71 13.20 -15.05
N PHE A 551 3.89 13.71 -13.83
CA PHE A 551 5.21 13.79 -13.20
C PHE A 551 5.31 13.13 -11.83
N ASN A 552 4.24 12.45 -11.40
CA ASN A 552 4.14 11.71 -10.13
C ASN A 552 4.35 12.58 -8.90
N GLU A 553 4.13 13.88 -9.04
CA GLU A 553 4.34 14.83 -7.96
C GLU A 553 3.10 14.82 -7.05
N ASN A 554 3.27 14.61 -5.74
CA ASN A 554 2.22 14.77 -4.70
C ASN A 554 0.98 13.86 -4.88
N ILE A 555 1.14 12.58 -5.21
CA ILE A 555 -0.01 11.66 -5.38
C ILE A 555 -0.59 11.18 -4.03
N THR A 556 0.23 11.02 -2.99
CA THR A 556 -0.16 10.52 -1.66
C THR A 556 0.07 11.56 -0.55
N VAL A 557 -0.64 11.41 0.57
CA VAL A 557 -0.47 12.26 1.77
C VAL A 557 0.79 11.86 2.57
N SER A 558 1.23 10.61 2.44
CA SER A 558 2.60 10.19 2.78
C SER A 558 3.45 10.35 1.52
N ASP A 559 4.52 11.13 1.58
CA ASP A 559 5.39 11.52 0.46
C ASP A 559 6.21 10.35 -0.15
N ASP A 560 5.58 9.20 -0.41
CA ASP A 560 6.19 8.08 -1.10
C ASP A 560 6.08 8.27 -2.62
N TYR A 561 7.18 8.08 -3.32
CA TYR A 561 7.19 8.01 -4.78
C TYR A 561 6.39 6.79 -5.26
N ILE A 562 5.30 7.05 -5.97
CA ILE A 562 4.66 6.02 -6.81
C ILE A 562 5.53 5.85 -8.05
N ASN A 563 6.00 4.62 -8.27
CA ASN A 563 6.87 4.29 -9.40
C ASN A 563 6.16 4.46 -10.77
N MET A 564 4.83 4.46 -10.78
CA MET A 564 4.00 4.62 -11.98
C MET A 564 3.28 5.97 -12.01
N THR A 565 3.18 6.55 -13.21
CA THR A 565 2.37 7.75 -13.44
C THR A 565 0.88 7.48 -13.42
N LEU A 566 0.06 8.51 -13.15
CA LEU A 566 -1.38 8.33 -13.21
C LEU A 566 -1.83 7.95 -14.63
N LEU A 567 -1.11 8.38 -15.67
CA LEU A 567 -1.33 7.89 -17.03
C LEU A 567 -0.99 6.42 -17.19
N GLU A 568 0.13 5.96 -16.65
CA GLU A 568 0.48 4.53 -16.70
C GLU A 568 -0.55 3.69 -15.92
N ILE A 569 -1.00 4.16 -14.76
CA ILE A 569 -2.07 3.51 -13.98
C ILE A 569 -3.35 3.47 -14.79
N ARG A 570 -3.72 4.57 -15.45
CA ARG A 570 -4.86 4.64 -16.37
C ARG A 570 -4.73 3.57 -17.45
N ASP A 571 -3.58 3.48 -18.12
CA ASP A 571 -3.34 2.54 -19.22
C ASP A 571 -3.36 1.08 -18.76
N VAL A 572 -2.86 0.78 -17.55
CA VAL A 572 -2.97 -0.57 -16.95
C VAL A 572 -4.43 -0.92 -16.63
N LEU A 573 -5.22 0.01 -16.09
CA LEU A 573 -6.66 -0.19 -15.86
C LEU A 573 -7.38 -0.46 -17.18
N TRP A 574 -7.03 0.28 -18.22
CA TRP A 574 -7.55 0.05 -19.56
C TRP A 574 -7.24 -1.32 -20.11
N LYS A 575 -5.97 -1.76 -20.06
CA LYS A 575 -5.57 -3.10 -20.49
C LYS A 575 -6.37 -4.19 -19.76
N ARG A 576 -6.65 -4.03 -18.46
CA ARG A 576 -7.51 -4.95 -17.69
C ARG A 576 -8.95 -4.98 -18.18
N ILE A 577 -9.52 -3.82 -18.48
CA ILE A 577 -10.88 -3.72 -19.03
C ILE A 577 -10.96 -4.38 -20.40
N PHE A 578 -10.00 -4.11 -21.30
CA PHE A 578 -9.95 -4.72 -22.63
C PHE A 578 -9.74 -6.24 -22.57
N SER A 579 -8.85 -6.72 -21.70
CA SER A 579 -8.64 -8.15 -21.47
C SER A 579 -9.93 -8.85 -20.99
N SER A 580 -10.72 -8.17 -20.16
CA SER A 580 -12.00 -8.68 -19.65
C SER A 580 -13.19 -8.43 -20.58
N LEU A 581 -13.01 -7.61 -21.63
CA LEU A 581 -14.08 -7.15 -22.51
C LEU A 581 -14.82 -8.31 -23.22
N PRO A 582 -14.15 -9.38 -23.71
CA PRO A 582 -14.85 -10.51 -24.32
C PRO A 582 -15.86 -11.18 -23.37
N ASP A 583 -15.53 -11.30 -22.09
CA ASP A 583 -16.44 -11.87 -21.07
C ASP A 583 -17.61 -10.92 -20.77
N ILE A 584 -17.32 -9.63 -20.62
CA ILE A 584 -18.32 -8.58 -20.40
C ILE A 584 -19.31 -8.51 -21.58
N LEU A 585 -18.82 -8.61 -22.82
CA LEU A 585 -19.66 -8.59 -24.01
C LEU A 585 -20.51 -9.86 -24.16
N LYS A 586 -19.94 -11.04 -23.87
CA LYS A 586 -20.70 -12.32 -23.89
C LYS A 586 -21.81 -12.35 -22.85
N SER A 587 -21.58 -11.76 -21.69
CA SER A 587 -22.54 -11.73 -20.57
C SER A 587 -23.40 -10.46 -20.53
N LYS A 588 -23.33 -9.62 -21.56
CA LYS A 588 -24.00 -8.31 -21.62
C LYS A 588 -25.50 -8.43 -21.29
N GLY A 589 -26.00 -7.49 -20.48
CA GLY A 589 -27.38 -7.48 -20.03
C GLY A 589 -27.66 -8.30 -18.77
N THR A 590 -26.65 -8.97 -18.21
CA THR A 590 -26.74 -9.69 -16.93
C THR A 590 -26.00 -8.95 -15.81
N MET A 591 -26.34 -9.26 -14.56
CA MET A 591 -25.58 -8.78 -13.39
C MET A 591 -24.11 -9.23 -13.45
N HIS A 592 -23.82 -10.36 -14.10
CA HIS A 592 -22.46 -10.85 -14.28
C HIS A 592 -21.61 -9.86 -15.09
N ALA A 593 -22.10 -9.31 -16.20
CA ALA A 593 -21.35 -8.33 -16.98
C ALA A 593 -20.99 -7.07 -16.17
N ILE A 594 -21.92 -6.57 -15.35
CA ILE A 594 -21.69 -5.40 -14.49
C ILE A 594 -20.64 -5.73 -13.43
N LYS A 595 -20.75 -6.90 -12.78
CA LYS A 595 -19.77 -7.36 -11.79
C LYS A 595 -18.40 -7.60 -12.41
N SER A 596 -18.31 -8.25 -13.57
CA SER A 596 -17.06 -8.49 -14.30
C SER A 596 -16.39 -7.17 -14.71
N PHE A 597 -17.16 -6.18 -15.14
CA PHE A 597 -16.62 -4.83 -15.43
C PHE A 597 -16.05 -4.15 -14.18
N ILE A 598 -16.80 -4.11 -13.07
CA ILE A 598 -16.33 -3.49 -11.82
C ILE A 598 -15.08 -4.20 -11.30
N ARG A 599 -15.00 -5.54 -11.44
CA ARG A 599 -13.81 -6.33 -11.12
C ARG A 599 -12.63 -6.01 -12.03
N ALA A 600 -12.86 -5.77 -13.33
CA ALA A 600 -11.79 -5.39 -14.27
C ALA A 600 -11.16 -4.04 -13.92
N VAL A 601 -11.94 -3.11 -13.36
CA VAL A 601 -11.46 -1.84 -12.80
C VAL A 601 -10.66 -2.05 -11.50
N GLY A 602 -10.71 -3.24 -10.90
CA GLY A 602 -9.99 -3.59 -9.67
C GLY A 602 -10.81 -3.41 -8.39
N ILE A 603 -12.13 -3.24 -8.49
CA ILE A 603 -13.02 -3.08 -7.33
C ILE A 603 -13.80 -4.39 -7.13
N ASN A 604 -13.96 -4.84 -5.89
CA ASN A 604 -14.82 -5.98 -5.60
C ASN A 604 -16.29 -5.53 -5.52
N PRO A 605 -17.14 -5.90 -6.50
CA PRO A 605 -18.53 -5.44 -6.52
C PRO A 605 -19.39 -6.06 -5.43
N ASP A 606 -18.98 -7.22 -4.90
CA ASP A 606 -19.79 -7.95 -3.93
C ASP A 606 -19.65 -7.38 -2.51
N HIS A 607 -18.64 -6.56 -2.23
CA HIS A 607 -18.44 -5.95 -0.91
C HIS A 607 -18.83 -4.46 -0.88
N ASN A 608 -18.54 -3.73 -1.97
CA ASN A 608 -18.64 -2.26 -1.95
C ASN A 608 -19.97 -1.72 -2.49
N PHE A 609 -20.74 -2.53 -3.21
CA PHE A 609 -21.96 -2.07 -3.87
C PHE A 609 -23.14 -3.01 -3.64
N ARG A 610 -24.31 -2.40 -3.50
CA ARG A 610 -25.59 -3.10 -3.54
C ARG A 610 -26.20 -3.02 -4.92
N ILE A 611 -26.13 -4.11 -5.66
CA ILE A 611 -26.75 -4.21 -6.98
C ILE A 611 -28.19 -4.71 -6.82
N ARG A 612 -29.17 -3.83 -7.05
CA ARG A 612 -30.58 -4.09 -6.75
C ARG A 612 -31.42 -4.24 -8.03
N GLU A 613 -32.02 -5.42 -8.17
CA GLU A 613 -33.15 -5.67 -9.08
C GLU A 613 -34.46 -5.63 -8.27
N TYR A 614 -35.47 -4.87 -8.70
CA TYR A 614 -36.71 -4.68 -7.91
C TYR A 614 -37.76 -5.79 -8.13
N GLY A 615 -37.51 -6.72 -9.05
CA GLY A 615 -38.39 -7.86 -9.31
C GLY A 615 -38.21 -8.98 -8.29
N GLY A 616 -39.28 -9.73 -8.00
CA GLY A 616 -39.20 -10.84 -7.05
C GLY A 616 -40.57 -11.28 -6.50
N ALA A 617 -40.55 -12.24 -5.58
CA ALA A 617 -41.73 -12.66 -4.82
C ALA A 617 -42.23 -11.50 -3.95
N THR A 618 -43.55 -11.29 -3.89
CA THR A 618 -44.15 -10.16 -3.15
C THR A 618 -44.36 -10.45 -1.68
N ILE A 619 -44.40 -11.72 -1.30
CA ILE A 619 -44.56 -12.19 0.07
C ILE A 619 -43.44 -13.20 0.30
N SER A 620 -42.56 -12.92 1.26
CA SER A 620 -41.52 -13.83 1.69
C SER A 620 -41.65 -14.10 3.18
N GLU A 621 -41.33 -15.32 3.59
CA GLU A 621 -41.08 -15.62 4.99
C GLU A 621 -39.65 -15.16 5.32
N ILE A 622 -39.45 -14.63 6.54
CA ILE A 622 -38.10 -14.36 7.08
C ILE A 622 -37.46 -15.72 7.38
N LYS A 623 -37.00 -16.40 6.32
CA LYS A 623 -36.15 -17.60 6.38
C LYS A 623 -34.69 -17.16 6.33
N ASP A 624 -33.79 -18.11 6.56
CA ASP A 624 -32.33 -17.90 6.43
C ASP A 624 -31.93 -17.72 4.95
N ILE A 625 -32.42 -16.68 4.29
CA ILE A 625 -32.00 -16.26 2.95
C ILE A 625 -30.52 -15.84 3.05
N ARG A 626 -29.72 -16.29 2.10
CA ARG A 626 -28.28 -16.02 2.10
C ARG A 626 -27.82 -15.29 0.86
N LEU A 627 -26.81 -14.44 1.05
CA LEU A 627 -26.11 -13.72 0.00
C LEU A 627 -24.72 -14.34 -0.20
N PRO A 628 -24.39 -14.82 -1.40
CA PRO A 628 -23.04 -15.28 -1.70
C PRO A 628 -22.08 -14.09 -1.80
N LYS A 629 -20.91 -14.21 -1.17
CA LYS A 629 -19.82 -13.23 -1.16
C LYS A 629 -18.49 -13.91 -1.47
N SER A 630 -17.54 -13.14 -2.01
CA SER A 630 -16.15 -13.58 -2.16
C SER A 630 -15.21 -12.49 -1.66
N GLU A 631 -14.16 -12.90 -0.96
CA GLU A 631 -13.16 -12.01 -0.39
C GLU A 631 -11.80 -12.70 -0.29
N VAL A 632 -10.73 -11.92 -0.34
CA VAL A 632 -9.38 -12.40 -0.05
C VAL A 632 -9.08 -12.18 1.43
N SER A 633 -8.83 -13.25 2.17
CA SER A 633 -8.41 -13.23 3.58
C SER A 633 -7.14 -14.06 3.72
N THR A 634 -6.45 -13.97 4.85
CA THR A 634 -5.14 -14.59 5.02
C THR A 634 -5.18 -15.92 5.78
N LEU A 635 -4.19 -16.76 5.50
CA LEU A 635 -3.82 -17.91 6.33
C LEU A 635 -2.32 -17.88 6.58
N LEU A 636 -1.91 -18.25 7.79
CA LEU A 636 -0.51 -18.36 8.16
C LEU A 636 0.07 -19.69 7.63
N ASP A 637 1.18 -19.61 6.91
CA ASP A 637 1.85 -20.75 6.31
C ASP A 637 2.90 -21.35 7.25
N MET A 638 2.63 -22.55 7.78
CA MET A 638 3.52 -23.21 8.74
C MET A 638 4.63 -24.01 8.04
N SER A 639 4.68 -24.01 6.71
CA SER A 639 5.72 -24.70 5.93
C SER A 639 6.96 -23.86 5.64
N ALA A 640 6.88 -22.54 5.80
CA ALA A 640 7.97 -21.59 5.56
C ALA A 640 8.91 -21.49 6.77
N SER A 641 9.81 -22.48 6.95
CA SER A 641 10.74 -22.52 8.08
C SER A 641 12.18 -22.82 7.67
N SER A 642 13.15 -22.17 8.32
CA SER A 642 14.58 -22.38 8.08
C SER A 642 15.16 -23.53 8.91
N GLY A 643 15.64 -24.59 8.25
CA GLY A 643 16.41 -25.67 8.90
C GLY A 643 15.56 -26.65 9.74
N ASN A 644 16.07 -27.08 10.90
CA ASN A 644 15.41 -28.02 11.81
C ASN A 644 14.34 -27.36 12.72
N SER A 645 14.25 -26.03 12.73
CA SER A 645 13.20 -25.31 13.45
C SER A 645 12.02 -25.11 12.52
N ARG A 646 10.82 -25.43 12.99
CA ARG A 646 9.56 -25.36 12.23
C ARG A 646 8.65 -24.34 12.90
N GLY A 647 7.84 -23.65 12.10
CA GLY A 647 6.93 -22.61 12.58
C GLY A 647 6.00 -23.11 13.70
N ASN A 648 5.92 -22.35 14.78
CA ASN A 648 5.11 -22.62 15.96
C ASN A 648 4.41 -21.34 16.41
N ILE A 649 3.15 -21.46 16.84
CA ILE A 649 2.35 -20.37 17.38
C ILE A 649 1.85 -20.79 18.76
N VAL A 650 1.99 -19.91 19.73
CA VAL A 650 1.59 -20.14 21.11
C VAL A 650 0.65 -19.03 21.57
N SER A 651 -0.46 -19.38 22.21
CA SER A 651 -1.33 -18.41 22.87
C SER A 651 -0.83 -18.08 24.28
N PRO A 652 -1.22 -16.93 24.86
CA PRO A 652 -1.09 -16.70 26.30
C PRO A 652 -1.87 -17.75 27.11
N PHE A 653 -1.59 -17.83 28.40
CA PHE A 653 -2.34 -18.71 29.31
C PHE A 653 -3.81 -18.30 29.34
N LEU A 654 -4.71 -19.29 29.18
CA LEU A 654 -6.15 -19.10 29.15
C LEU A 654 -6.72 -18.87 30.56
N THR A 655 -6.26 -17.81 31.22
CA THR A 655 -6.67 -17.38 32.56
C THR A 655 -7.16 -15.93 32.51
N ALA A 656 -8.26 -15.64 33.21
CA ALA A 656 -8.80 -14.29 33.36
C ALA A 656 -9.57 -14.13 34.67
N SER A 657 -9.70 -12.90 35.17
CA SER A 657 -10.55 -12.59 36.32
C SER A 657 -12.03 -12.70 35.93
N ARG A 658 -12.76 -13.69 36.47
CA ARG A 658 -14.23 -13.82 36.32
C ARG A 658 -14.96 -13.48 37.62
N MET A 659 -16.11 -12.83 37.53
CA MET A 659 -17.14 -12.89 38.58
C MET A 659 -18.17 -13.96 38.22
N ASN A 660 -18.31 -15.00 39.04
CA ASN A 660 -19.35 -16.01 38.86
C ASN A 660 -20.72 -15.44 39.29
N ILE A 661 -21.65 -15.24 38.36
CA ILE A 661 -23.02 -14.78 38.66
C ILE A 661 -23.84 -15.83 39.43
N ASN A 662 -23.50 -17.12 39.35
CA ASN A 662 -24.32 -18.20 39.92
C ASN A 662 -24.24 -18.36 41.46
N ASN A 663 -23.43 -17.56 42.17
CA ASN A 663 -23.29 -17.67 43.62
C ASN A 663 -24.11 -16.66 44.46
N TYR A 664 -25.13 -16.00 43.88
CA TYR A 664 -26.03 -15.11 44.64
C TYR A 664 -27.09 -15.84 45.49
N LEU A 665 -27.08 -17.18 45.59
CA LEU A 665 -28.08 -17.95 46.34
C LEU A 665 -27.64 -18.46 47.74
N GLU A 666 -26.45 -18.11 48.22
CA GLU A 666 -26.07 -18.32 49.63
C GLU A 666 -25.76 -16.99 50.33
N ALA A 667 -26.73 -16.06 50.32
CA ALA A 667 -26.77 -14.99 51.31
C ALA A 667 -27.32 -15.53 52.64
N HIS A 668 -26.59 -16.43 53.29
CA HIS A 668 -26.76 -16.67 54.73
C HIS A 668 -25.80 -15.77 55.50
N HIS A 669 -26.36 -14.65 55.97
CA HIS A 669 -25.92 -13.82 57.11
C HIS A 669 -24.44 -13.96 57.53
N ILE A 670 -23.57 -13.06 57.09
CA ILE A 670 -22.39 -12.69 57.89
C ILE A 670 -22.30 -11.17 58.00
N ASN A 671 -22.32 -10.75 59.25
CA ASN A 671 -22.25 -9.38 59.74
C ASN A 671 -21.07 -8.59 59.17
N THR A 672 -21.35 -7.31 58.94
CA THR A 672 -20.49 -6.13 59.05
C THR A 672 -19.05 -6.36 59.55
N GLY A 673 -18.06 -6.10 58.69
CA GLY A 673 -16.67 -5.95 59.11
C GLY A 673 -15.71 -5.75 57.93
N SER A 674 -15.29 -4.50 57.73
CA SER A 674 -14.04 -4.03 57.11
C SER A 674 -13.56 -4.74 55.82
N PHE A 675 -13.76 -4.07 54.68
CA PHE A 675 -12.99 -4.32 53.46
C PHE A 675 -11.48 -4.11 53.74
N ASN A 676 -10.71 -5.19 53.74
CA ASN A 676 -9.27 -5.15 53.57
C ASN A 676 -8.94 -5.67 52.16
N SER A 677 -8.14 -4.88 51.44
CA SER A 677 -7.67 -5.08 50.07
C SER A 677 -6.69 -6.24 49.90
N LYS A 678 -6.96 -7.40 50.53
CA LYS A 678 -6.16 -8.62 50.43
C LYS A 678 -6.96 -9.90 50.18
N ASP A 679 -8.28 -9.83 50.00
CA ASP A 679 -9.13 -10.99 49.69
C ASP A 679 -9.40 -11.21 48.18
N VAL A 680 -8.58 -10.65 47.29
CA VAL A 680 -8.68 -10.90 45.85
C VAL A 680 -7.92 -12.17 45.40
N LEU A 681 -7.19 -12.88 46.29
CA LEU A 681 -6.25 -13.91 45.81
C LEU A 681 -6.20 -15.26 46.53
N ARG A 682 -7.03 -15.59 47.52
CA ARG A 682 -7.04 -16.95 48.08
C ARG A 682 -8.42 -17.34 48.61
N GLY A 683 -9.00 -18.43 48.10
CA GLY A 683 -10.12 -19.05 48.83
C GLY A 683 -11.11 -19.93 48.07
N SER A 684 -11.01 -20.10 46.75
CA SER A 684 -11.66 -21.25 46.11
C SER A 684 -10.70 -21.82 45.08
N THR A 685 -10.56 -23.14 45.09
CA THR A 685 -9.70 -23.97 44.23
C THR A 685 -10.05 -23.90 42.72
N HIS A 686 -10.85 -22.93 42.29
CA HIS A 686 -11.40 -22.76 40.93
C HIS A 686 -10.91 -21.46 40.26
N GLY A 687 -9.71 -20.99 40.61
CA GLY A 687 -9.20 -19.68 40.18
C GLY A 687 -9.13 -19.49 38.66
N GLY A 688 -9.94 -18.58 38.13
CA GLY A 688 -9.73 -17.83 36.87
C GLY A 688 -9.57 -18.58 35.55
N LEU A 689 -9.57 -19.92 35.53
CA LEU A 689 -9.37 -20.69 34.29
C LEU A 689 -10.53 -20.52 33.33
N LEU A 690 -10.23 -20.10 32.09
CA LEU A 690 -11.24 -19.96 31.05
C LEU A 690 -11.76 -21.30 30.54
N THR A 691 -11.02 -22.39 30.78
CA THR A 691 -11.34 -23.78 30.42
C THR A 691 -12.13 -24.54 31.49
N SER A 692 -12.44 -23.90 32.62
CA SER A 692 -13.17 -24.54 33.74
C SER A 692 -14.59 -24.95 33.37
N GLN A 693 -15.28 -24.07 32.63
CA GLN A 693 -16.61 -24.32 32.10
C GLN A 693 -16.54 -25.01 30.72
N SER A 694 -17.63 -24.93 29.96
CA SER A 694 -17.62 -25.32 28.55
C SER A 694 -16.66 -24.42 27.77
N PHE A 695 -15.98 -24.95 26.75
CA PHE A 695 -15.16 -24.16 25.84
C PHE A 695 -15.06 -24.82 24.47
N THR A 696 -14.77 -24.02 23.45
CA THR A 696 -14.53 -24.50 22.08
C THR A 696 -13.31 -23.82 21.49
N ILE A 697 -12.47 -24.59 20.80
CA ILE A 697 -11.40 -24.11 19.92
C ILE A 697 -11.87 -24.33 18.49
N GLU A 698 -11.84 -23.29 17.69
CA GLU A 698 -12.22 -23.30 16.27
C GLU A 698 -11.07 -22.77 15.42
N GLN A 699 -10.85 -23.36 14.25
CA GLN A 699 -9.76 -23.01 13.34
C GLN A 699 -10.08 -23.41 11.90
N ILE A 700 -9.46 -22.72 10.94
CA ILE A 700 -9.49 -23.07 9.52
C ILE A 700 -8.13 -23.58 9.10
N ILE A 701 -8.10 -24.76 8.46
CA ILE A 701 -6.87 -25.41 8.01
C ILE A 701 -6.90 -25.71 6.52
N LYS A 702 -5.73 -25.67 5.89
CA LYS A 702 -5.51 -26.09 4.50
C LYS A 702 -4.20 -26.85 4.42
N ILE A 703 -4.24 -28.13 4.04
CA ILE A 703 -3.05 -29.00 3.97
C ILE A 703 -2.83 -29.43 2.53
N ALA A 704 -1.61 -29.23 2.04
CA ALA A 704 -1.24 -29.59 0.67
C ALA A 704 -1.20 -31.12 0.48
N PRO A 705 -1.50 -31.65 -0.72
CA PRO A 705 -1.57 -33.09 -0.96
C PRO A 705 -0.20 -33.76 -0.93
N THR A 706 0.89 -33.02 -1.07
CA THR A 706 2.28 -33.51 -0.98
C THR A 706 2.69 -33.84 0.46
N ALA A 707 1.94 -33.38 1.46
CA ALA A 707 2.20 -33.57 2.88
C ALA A 707 1.45 -34.78 3.47
N GLN A 708 1.39 -35.93 2.77
CA GLN A 708 0.70 -37.15 3.23
C GLN A 708 1.45 -37.89 4.35
N GLN A 709 1.83 -37.17 5.40
CA GLN A 709 2.28 -37.75 6.65
C GLN A 709 1.23 -37.44 7.72
N THR A 710 1.11 -38.31 8.71
CA THR A 710 0.32 -38.01 9.90
C THR A 710 0.89 -36.77 10.57
N GLN A 711 0.05 -35.77 10.86
CA GLN A 711 0.48 -34.47 11.38
C GLN A 711 -0.48 -33.99 12.46
N SER A 712 0.06 -33.30 13.46
CA SER A 712 -0.71 -32.74 14.58
C SER A 712 -0.98 -31.27 14.34
N ILE A 713 -2.26 -30.91 14.21
CA ILE A 713 -2.72 -29.58 13.80
C ILE A 713 -2.67 -28.59 14.97
N SER A 714 -3.32 -28.95 16.09
CA SER A 714 -3.50 -28.07 17.24
C SER A 714 -3.49 -28.86 18.54
N ARG A 715 -2.98 -28.23 19.60
CA ARG A 715 -2.80 -28.84 20.92
C ARG A 715 -3.26 -27.90 22.02
N VAL A 716 -3.80 -28.48 23.09
CA VAL A 716 -4.03 -27.78 24.35
C VAL A 716 -2.99 -28.29 25.35
N ALA A 717 -2.09 -27.40 25.74
CA ALA A 717 -0.96 -27.67 26.59
C ALA A 717 -1.16 -27.12 28.01
N ILE A 718 -0.44 -27.70 28.97
CA ILE A 718 -0.42 -27.31 30.39
C ILE A 718 1.03 -27.18 30.88
N THR A 719 1.26 -26.33 31.89
CA THR A 719 2.61 -25.87 32.29
C THR A 719 3.37 -26.76 33.27
N GLY A 720 2.85 -27.92 33.69
CA GLY A 720 3.53 -28.79 34.66
C GLY A 720 3.94 -28.08 35.95
N SER A 721 4.96 -28.62 36.63
CA SER A 721 5.60 -28.05 37.83
C SER A 721 6.68 -27.00 37.53
N ASP A 722 7.24 -27.02 36.31
CA ASP A 722 8.25 -26.07 35.80
C ASP A 722 7.85 -25.58 34.41
N ILE A 723 7.98 -24.27 34.15
CA ILE A 723 7.54 -23.59 32.91
C ILE A 723 8.19 -24.19 31.65
N SER A 724 9.33 -24.89 31.79
CA SER A 724 10.05 -25.55 30.69
C SER A 724 9.49 -26.92 30.30
N LEU A 725 8.61 -27.54 31.10
CA LEU A 725 8.02 -28.85 30.83
C LEU A 725 6.57 -28.68 30.35
N THR A 726 6.36 -28.89 29.05
CA THR A 726 5.03 -28.79 28.43
C THR A 726 4.38 -30.16 28.28
N ASP A 727 3.24 -30.38 28.94
CA ASP A 727 2.40 -31.56 28.78
C ASP A 727 1.16 -31.25 27.91
N PHE A 728 0.65 -32.24 27.16
CA PHE A 728 -0.51 -32.07 26.28
C PHE A 728 -1.76 -32.74 26.86
N ALA A 729 -2.84 -31.98 27.04
CA ALA A 729 -4.14 -32.46 27.52
C ALA A 729 -5.10 -32.85 26.37
N MET A 730 -5.01 -32.13 25.24
CA MET A 730 -5.71 -32.45 23.99
C MET A 730 -4.76 -32.35 22.79
N ASN A 731 -4.91 -33.24 21.82
CA ASN A 731 -4.15 -33.19 20.56
C ASN A 731 -5.02 -33.59 19.37
N LEU A 732 -5.18 -32.67 18.40
CA LEU A 732 -5.88 -32.91 17.13
C LEU A 732 -4.88 -33.36 16.06
N VAL A 733 -5.11 -34.54 15.48
CA VAL A 733 -4.19 -35.19 14.55
C VAL A 733 -4.90 -35.61 13.26
N ALA A 734 -4.33 -35.22 12.13
CA ALA A 734 -4.73 -35.65 10.80
C ALA A 734 -3.95 -36.91 10.42
N PHE A 735 -4.66 -38.01 10.14
CA PHE A 735 -4.06 -39.27 9.70
C PHE A 735 -4.15 -39.39 8.17
N SER A 736 -2.98 -39.47 7.53
CA SER A 736 -2.85 -39.75 6.10
C SER A 736 -2.98 -41.25 5.83
N SER A 737 -3.77 -41.64 4.83
CA SER A 737 -3.80 -43.03 4.35
C SER A 737 -2.67 -43.25 3.34
N SER A 738 -1.67 -44.08 3.65
CA SER A 738 -0.65 -44.50 2.66
C SER A 738 -1.17 -45.54 1.66
N ILE A 739 -2.37 -46.11 1.89
CA ILE A 739 -2.96 -47.21 1.13
C ILE A 739 -4.37 -46.82 0.66
N ALA A 740 -4.64 -47.01 -0.64
CA ALA A 740 -5.87 -46.63 -1.35
C ALA A 740 -7.19 -47.27 -0.85
N THR A 741 -7.14 -48.14 0.17
CA THR A 741 -8.31 -48.87 0.71
C THR A 741 -8.77 -48.40 2.09
N THR A 742 -7.96 -47.59 2.79
CA THR A 742 -8.33 -46.97 4.08
C THR A 742 -8.60 -45.48 3.88
N SER A 743 -9.76 -44.99 4.32
CA SER A 743 -10.08 -43.56 4.25
C SER A 743 -9.23 -42.74 5.22
N SER A 744 -8.80 -41.55 4.79
CA SER A 744 -8.19 -40.55 5.66
C SER A 744 -9.11 -40.23 6.85
N SER A 745 -8.52 -39.90 8.00
CA SER A 745 -9.30 -39.64 9.22
C SER A 745 -8.72 -38.51 10.05
N LEU A 746 -9.60 -37.81 10.77
CA LEU A 746 -9.23 -36.79 11.75
C LEU A 746 -9.52 -37.36 13.14
N LYS A 747 -8.52 -37.36 14.04
CA LYS A 747 -8.67 -37.88 15.40
C LYS A 747 -8.28 -36.84 16.45
N LEU A 748 -9.07 -36.74 17.51
CA LEU A 748 -8.77 -35.93 18.69
C LEU A 748 -8.49 -36.86 19.87
N PHE A 749 -7.30 -36.73 20.44
CA PHE A 749 -6.90 -37.44 21.65
C PHE A 749 -7.12 -36.55 22.88
N ILE A 750 -7.72 -37.09 23.93
CA ILE A 750 -8.09 -36.34 25.12
C ILE A 750 -7.69 -37.15 26.36
N LYS A 751 -6.95 -36.53 27.28
CA LYS A 751 -6.74 -37.05 28.64
C LYS A 751 -6.81 -35.91 29.65
N PRO A 752 -7.95 -35.71 30.33
CA PRO A 752 -8.15 -34.60 31.25
C PRO A 752 -7.76 -34.91 32.71
N LEU A 753 -7.51 -36.18 33.06
CA LEU A 753 -7.26 -36.65 34.43
C LEU A 753 -5.81 -37.16 34.59
N THR A 754 -5.21 -36.87 35.74
CA THR A 754 -3.86 -37.31 36.13
C THR A 754 -3.90 -38.01 37.48
N ALA A 755 -4.27 -39.30 37.53
CA ALA A 755 -3.99 -40.12 38.71
C ALA A 755 -2.67 -40.87 38.53
N ALA A 756 -1.90 -41.01 39.62
CA ALA A 756 -0.65 -41.78 39.66
C ALA A 756 -0.86 -43.29 39.43
N GLU A 757 -2.11 -43.78 39.50
CA GLU A 757 -2.52 -45.15 39.20
C GLU A 757 -3.81 -45.18 38.33
N ALA A 758 -3.94 -44.30 37.34
CA ALA A 758 -5.04 -44.40 36.37
C ALA A 758 -4.73 -45.48 35.32
N ASP A 759 -5.60 -46.48 35.23
CA ASP A 759 -5.67 -47.45 34.13
C ASP A 759 -5.68 -46.74 32.76
N GLN A 760 -5.23 -47.43 31.71
CA GLN A 760 -5.27 -46.98 30.31
C GLN A 760 -6.70 -46.62 29.80
N SER A 761 -7.74 -46.83 30.62
CA SER A 761 -9.15 -46.59 30.36
C SER A 761 -9.60 -45.12 30.45
N ASP A 762 -8.80 -44.19 31.00
CA ASP A 762 -9.18 -42.78 31.19
C ASP A 762 -8.85 -41.85 30.00
N ARG A 763 -8.59 -42.43 28.81
CA ARG A 763 -8.35 -41.70 27.56
C ARG A 763 -9.56 -41.77 26.64
N ALA A 764 -9.92 -40.64 26.05
CA ALA A 764 -10.92 -40.60 24.98
C ALA A 764 -10.27 -40.30 23.62
N ILE A 765 -10.71 -41.02 22.59
CA ILE A 765 -10.34 -40.79 21.20
C ILE A 765 -11.62 -40.54 20.41
N LEU A 766 -11.76 -39.35 19.85
CA LEU A 766 -12.82 -39.04 18.88
C LEU A 766 -12.26 -39.21 17.47
N MET A 767 -12.96 -39.90 16.59
CA MET A 767 -12.54 -40.16 15.22
C MET A 767 -13.63 -39.76 14.23
N LEU A 768 -13.24 -39.01 13.20
CA LEU A 768 -14.07 -38.74 12.03
C LEU A 768 -13.51 -39.53 10.84
N THR A 769 -14.31 -40.45 10.30
CA THR A 769 -13.99 -41.25 9.11
C THR A 769 -14.46 -40.55 7.84
N GLY A 770 -13.73 -40.71 6.73
CA GLY A 770 -14.10 -40.11 5.45
C GLY A 770 -13.75 -38.62 5.30
N VAL A 771 -13.05 -38.04 6.28
CA VAL A 771 -12.56 -36.66 6.22
C VAL A 771 -11.18 -36.63 5.55
N ASN A 772 -11.07 -36.00 4.39
CA ASN A 772 -9.80 -35.83 3.68
C ASN A 772 -9.29 -34.39 3.77
N VAL A 773 -8.59 -34.08 4.86
CA VAL A 773 -7.94 -32.77 5.08
C VAL A 773 -6.74 -32.53 4.15
N PHE A 774 -6.17 -33.57 3.54
CA PHE A 774 -5.02 -33.50 2.62
C PHE A 774 -5.44 -33.17 1.17
N SER A 775 -6.65 -32.66 0.96
CA SER A 775 -7.21 -32.37 -0.36
C SER A 775 -6.81 -30.99 -0.94
N ASN A 776 -5.93 -30.23 -0.27
CA ASN A 776 -5.64 -28.82 -0.56
C ASN A 776 -6.85 -27.88 -0.42
N GLN A 777 -7.92 -28.33 0.21
CA GLN A 777 -9.12 -27.53 0.44
C GLN A 777 -9.14 -27.00 1.87
N LYS A 778 -9.95 -25.96 2.09
CA LYS A 778 -10.12 -25.34 3.41
C LYS A 778 -11.13 -26.14 4.22
N TRP A 779 -10.72 -26.54 5.42
CA TRP A 779 -11.52 -27.28 6.38
C TRP A 779 -11.68 -26.45 7.65
N ASN A 780 -12.93 -26.26 8.07
CA ASN A 780 -13.24 -25.68 9.37
C ASN A 780 -13.28 -26.83 10.37
N VAL A 781 -12.54 -26.71 11.46
CA VAL A 781 -12.46 -27.73 12.50
C VAL A 781 -12.70 -27.07 13.84
N ALA A 782 -13.60 -27.64 14.64
CA ALA A 782 -13.86 -27.20 16.00
C ALA A 782 -13.86 -28.38 16.96
N TYR A 783 -13.30 -28.20 18.14
CA TYR A 783 -13.35 -29.19 19.22
C TYR A 783 -13.36 -28.52 20.58
N GLY A 784 -13.88 -29.23 21.57
CA GLY A 784 -14.04 -28.62 22.88
C GLY A 784 -14.67 -29.53 23.91
N LYS A 785 -15.05 -28.88 25.03
CA LYS A 785 -15.66 -29.49 26.20
C LYS A 785 -17.00 -28.81 26.47
N GLU A 786 -18.02 -29.61 26.74
CA GLU A 786 -19.34 -29.18 27.19
C GLU A 786 -19.58 -29.73 28.61
N ASN A 787 -19.86 -28.86 29.57
CA ASN A 787 -20.24 -29.31 30.91
C ASN A 787 -21.71 -29.73 30.94
N ILE A 788 -21.95 -31.01 31.27
CA ILE A 788 -23.30 -31.55 31.48
C ILE A 788 -23.70 -31.43 32.95
N SER A 789 -22.77 -31.70 33.86
CA SER A 789 -22.93 -31.56 35.31
C SER A 789 -21.59 -31.27 35.99
N ASP A 790 -21.58 -30.98 37.29
CA ASP A 790 -20.35 -30.76 38.07
C ASP A 790 -19.36 -31.94 38.00
N VAL A 791 -19.87 -33.15 37.68
CA VAL A 791 -19.11 -34.40 37.72
C VAL A 791 -18.94 -35.03 36.32
N SER A 792 -19.54 -34.46 35.27
CA SER A 792 -19.48 -35.03 33.91
C SER A 792 -19.37 -33.98 32.82
N SER A 793 -18.45 -34.22 31.88
CA SER A 793 -18.26 -33.37 30.71
C SER A 793 -18.34 -34.18 29.43
N SER A 794 -18.96 -33.62 28.39
CA SER A 794 -18.91 -34.13 27.02
C SER A 794 -17.75 -33.49 26.28
N TYR A 795 -17.01 -34.26 25.49
CA TYR A 795 -16.05 -33.73 24.54
C TYR A 795 -16.57 -33.96 23.13
N PHE A 796 -16.37 -32.99 22.24
CA PHE A 796 -16.85 -33.07 20.86
C PHE A 796 -15.77 -32.66 19.86
N LEU A 797 -15.91 -33.16 18.64
CA LEU A 797 -15.09 -32.84 17.47
C LEU A 797 -16.02 -32.67 16.27
N TYR A 798 -15.91 -31.51 15.62
CA TYR A 798 -16.60 -31.14 14.39
C TYR A 798 -15.60 -30.84 13.28
N ALA A 799 -15.91 -31.27 12.06
CA ALA A 799 -15.20 -30.87 10.87
C ALA A 799 -16.18 -30.66 9.72
N ALA A 800 -16.03 -29.56 8.99
CA ALA A 800 -16.86 -29.26 7.84
C ALA A 800 -16.08 -28.55 6.74
N GLN A 801 -16.60 -28.67 5.53
CA GLN A 801 -16.03 -28.04 4.36
C GLN A 801 -17.06 -27.13 3.68
N ASN A 802 -16.64 -25.91 3.35
CA ASN A 802 -17.39 -25.00 2.50
C ASN A 802 -17.00 -25.23 1.03
N LYS A 803 -17.97 -25.59 0.19
CA LYS A 803 -17.82 -25.66 -1.27
C LYS A 803 -18.64 -24.54 -1.90
N ASN A 804 -17.98 -23.48 -2.35
CA ASN A 804 -18.58 -22.41 -3.14
C ASN A 804 -19.91 -21.90 -2.56
N THR A 805 -19.89 -21.45 -1.29
CA THR A 805 -21.01 -20.81 -0.56
C THR A 805 -22.02 -21.74 0.12
N ASP A 806 -21.88 -23.06 -0.06
CA ASP A 806 -22.66 -24.08 0.63
C ASP A 806 -21.78 -25.03 1.48
N VAL A 807 -22.34 -25.58 2.57
CA VAL A 807 -21.67 -26.64 3.33
C VAL A 807 -21.94 -27.98 2.66
N ASP A 808 -20.87 -28.64 2.22
CA ASP A 808 -20.94 -29.93 1.55
C ASP A 808 -21.26 -31.06 2.54
N MET A 809 -20.45 -31.17 3.60
CA MET A 809 -20.57 -32.25 4.60
C MET A 809 -20.16 -31.73 5.99
N ILE A 810 -20.92 -32.12 7.01
CA ILE A 810 -20.60 -31.87 8.43
C ILE A 810 -20.38 -33.22 9.12
N TYR A 811 -19.18 -33.40 9.65
CA TYR A 811 -18.80 -34.56 10.43
C TYR A 811 -18.80 -34.19 11.91
N SER A 812 -19.35 -35.05 12.76
CA SER A 812 -19.40 -34.82 14.21
C SER A 812 -19.18 -36.11 14.99
N ALA A 813 -18.35 -36.06 16.02
CA ALA A 813 -18.17 -37.11 17.02
C ALA A 813 -18.21 -36.49 18.43
N SER A 814 -18.77 -37.20 19.40
CA SER A 814 -18.83 -36.77 20.80
C SER A 814 -18.71 -37.95 21.76
N VAL A 815 -18.13 -37.71 22.94
CA VAL A 815 -17.94 -38.72 23.99
C VAL A 815 -18.16 -38.10 25.36
N ASN A 816 -18.89 -38.80 26.23
CA ASN A 816 -19.11 -38.36 27.60
C ASN A 816 -18.07 -38.99 28.52
N MET A 817 -17.41 -38.18 29.35
CA MET A 817 -16.48 -38.64 30.36
C MET A 817 -16.94 -38.20 31.75
N ARG A 818 -16.77 -39.08 32.74
CA ARG A 818 -16.99 -38.75 34.16
C ARG A 818 -15.68 -38.26 34.78
N ASN A 819 -15.75 -37.26 35.63
CA ASN A 819 -14.61 -36.69 36.35
C ASN A 819 -14.22 -37.51 37.60
N THR A 820 -14.56 -38.81 37.70
CA THR A 820 -14.44 -39.58 38.95
C THR A 820 -13.23 -40.51 38.97
N GLY A 821 -12.14 -40.07 39.62
CA GLY A 821 -11.08 -40.89 40.21
C GLY A 821 -10.93 -40.55 41.70
N SER A 822 -10.38 -41.44 42.55
CA SER A 822 -10.42 -41.29 44.03
C SER A 822 -9.63 -40.08 44.59
N THR A 823 -8.93 -39.32 43.74
CA THR A 823 -8.31 -38.02 44.02
C THR A 823 -8.60 -36.97 42.92
N GLY A 824 -9.72 -37.11 42.19
CA GLY A 824 -10.03 -36.50 40.89
C GLY A 824 -9.71 -35.02 40.66
N PHE A 825 -8.50 -34.75 40.17
CA PHE A 825 -8.09 -33.48 39.57
C PHE A 825 -8.33 -33.52 38.05
N ASN A 826 -9.17 -32.62 37.53
CA ASN A 826 -9.31 -32.36 36.10
C ASN A 826 -8.56 -31.06 35.75
N VAL A 827 -7.59 -31.19 34.82
CA VAL A 827 -6.64 -30.12 34.46
C VAL A 827 -7.31 -28.88 33.88
N PHE A 828 -8.55 -29.00 33.38
CA PHE A 828 -9.33 -27.88 32.85
C PHE A 828 -10.11 -27.15 33.95
N SER A 829 -10.49 -27.83 35.04
CA SER A 829 -11.34 -27.26 36.09
C SER A 829 -10.59 -26.60 37.24
N MET A 830 -9.33 -27.01 37.49
CA MET A 830 -8.57 -26.59 38.67
C MET A 830 -7.08 -26.42 38.34
N LEU A 831 -6.47 -25.37 38.91
CA LEU A 831 -5.03 -25.16 38.89
C LEU A 831 -4.37 -26.05 39.97
N ASP A 832 -3.21 -26.62 39.64
CA ASP A 832 -2.44 -27.48 40.53
C ASP A 832 -0.94 -27.19 40.35
N ALA A 833 -0.19 -27.08 41.44
CA ALA A 833 1.21 -26.66 41.39
C ALA A 833 2.13 -27.67 40.70
N ASP A 834 1.76 -28.95 40.65
CA ASP A 834 2.59 -30.01 40.08
C ASP A 834 2.21 -30.33 38.62
N ILE A 835 0.97 -30.04 38.22
CA ILE A 835 0.41 -30.45 36.92
C ILE A 835 0.05 -29.26 36.02
N ASN A 836 -0.49 -28.17 36.60
CA ASN A 836 -0.97 -27.02 35.85
C ASN A 836 -0.86 -25.73 36.68
N ALA A 837 0.38 -25.25 36.87
CA ALA A 837 0.66 -24.12 37.76
C ALA A 837 0.14 -22.76 37.24
N SER A 838 0.19 -22.53 35.92
CA SER A 838 -0.12 -21.21 35.30
C SER A 838 -1.37 -21.21 34.41
N GLY A 839 -1.92 -22.39 34.10
CA GLY A 839 -3.10 -22.55 33.26
C GLY A 839 -2.83 -23.18 31.90
N SER A 840 -3.90 -23.61 31.23
CA SER A 840 -3.82 -24.19 29.89
C SER A 840 -3.57 -23.14 28.82
N PHE A 841 -2.84 -23.49 27.76
CA PHE A 841 -2.60 -22.61 26.60
C PHE A 841 -2.66 -23.41 25.28
N LEU A 842 -2.78 -22.70 24.17
CA LEU A 842 -2.93 -23.30 22.83
C LEU A 842 -1.59 -23.29 22.10
N ILE A 843 -1.32 -24.38 21.39
CA ILE A 843 -0.14 -24.51 20.52
C ILE A 843 -0.60 -24.96 19.15
N PHE A 844 -0.14 -24.27 18.12
CA PHE A 844 -0.37 -24.60 16.71
C PHE A 844 0.97 -24.67 16.00
N GLY A 845 1.18 -25.67 15.15
CA GLY A 845 2.48 -25.86 14.50
C GLY A 845 3.38 -26.90 15.16
N SER A 846 4.68 -26.76 14.96
CA SER A 846 5.67 -27.69 15.49
C SER A 846 6.07 -27.38 16.92
N ALA A 847 5.96 -28.33 17.84
CA ALA A 847 6.44 -28.15 19.22
C ALA A 847 7.20 -29.39 19.69
N SER A 848 8.42 -29.21 20.21
CA SER A 848 9.14 -30.27 20.90
C SER A 848 8.52 -30.50 22.28
N ALA A 849 8.06 -31.72 22.56
CA ALA A 849 7.87 -32.15 23.95
C ALA A 849 9.25 -32.15 24.64
N GLY A 850 9.33 -31.75 25.91
CA GLY A 850 10.60 -31.63 26.63
C GLY A 850 11.47 -32.89 26.47
N ASN A 851 12.72 -32.69 26.05
CA ASN A 851 13.69 -33.74 25.71
C ASN A 851 14.32 -34.41 26.95
N ASP A 852 13.52 -34.88 27.90
CA ASP A 852 14.03 -35.79 28.93
C ASP A 852 13.72 -37.23 28.52
N GLU A 853 14.74 -37.93 28.00
CA GLU A 853 14.72 -39.33 27.55
C GLU A 853 14.37 -40.35 28.68
N ALA A 854 13.93 -39.88 29.85
CA ALA A 854 13.45 -40.72 30.96
C ALA A 854 12.07 -40.31 31.51
N SER A 855 11.43 -39.25 31.01
CA SER A 855 10.08 -38.86 31.41
C SER A 855 9.14 -38.87 30.22
N THR A 856 8.47 -40.02 30.07
CA THR A 856 7.25 -40.21 29.26
C THR A 856 6.40 -38.94 29.17
N MET A 857 5.93 -38.61 27.97
CA MET A 857 4.75 -37.75 27.75
C MET A 857 3.60 -38.20 28.67
N ARG A 858 3.47 -37.58 29.84
CA ARG A 858 2.84 -38.21 31.01
C ARG A 858 1.32 -38.32 30.86
N LEU A 859 0.74 -37.49 29.99
CA LEU A 859 -0.69 -37.52 29.69
C LEU A 859 -1.03 -38.30 28.41
N LEU A 860 -0.51 -37.96 27.22
CA LEU A 860 -0.99 -38.52 25.94
C LEU A 860 -0.15 -39.67 25.32
N ILE A 861 1.07 -39.97 25.78
CA ILE A 861 1.89 -41.08 25.24
C ILE A 861 2.71 -41.79 26.34
N SER A 862 2.05 -42.29 27.40
CA SER A 862 2.67 -43.19 28.39
C SER A 862 2.05 -44.58 28.28
N GLY A 863 2.64 -45.44 27.48
CA GLY A 863 2.29 -46.85 27.41
C GLY A 863 3.36 -47.63 26.67
N THR A 864 3.96 -48.62 27.33
CA THR A 864 4.99 -49.53 26.80
C THR A 864 4.51 -50.48 25.69
N ASN A 865 3.27 -50.34 25.23
CA ASN A 865 2.62 -51.16 24.20
C ASN A 865 1.82 -50.31 23.19
N LEU A 866 2.39 -49.24 22.67
CA LEU A 866 1.85 -48.63 21.45
C LEU A 866 2.33 -49.48 20.26
N SER A 867 1.38 -49.98 19.46
CA SER A 867 1.69 -50.69 18.22
C SER A 867 2.59 -49.83 17.34
N SER A 868 3.34 -50.46 16.45
CA SER A 868 4.22 -49.84 15.43
C SER A 868 3.55 -48.79 14.51
N ASP A 869 2.27 -48.49 14.72
CA ASP A 869 1.50 -47.47 14.00
C ASP A 869 1.60 -46.05 14.61
N TYR A 870 2.24 -45.91 15.78
CA TYR A 870 2.31 -44.67 16.56
C TYR A 870 3.76 -44.22 16.80
N GLU A 871 4.51 -43.92 15.73
CA GLU A 871 5.86 -43.32 15.87
C GLU A 871 5.78 -41.87 16.39
N GLY A 872 6.47 -41.61 17.51
CA GLY A 872 6.38 -40.40 18.33
C GLY A 872 6.91 -39.09 17.71
N SER A 873 7.42 -39.08 16.47
CA SER A 873 7.89 -37.86 15.79
C SER A 873 6.80 -37.14 14.97
N ASN A 874 5.75 -37.86 14.56
CA ASN A 874 4.68 -37.34 13.69
C ASN A 874 3.50 -36.69 14.45
N PHE A 875 3.52 -36.76 15.78
CA PHE A 875 2.51 -36.16 16.67
C PHE A 875 2.84 -34.74 17.12
N ALA A 876 3.96 -34.20 16.64
CA ALA A 876 4.50 -32.90 17.03
C ALA A 876 4.60 -31.91 15.87
N ASN A 877 4.41 -32.33 14.61
CA ASN A 877 4.67 -31.51 13.43
C ASN A 877 3.38 -31.16 12.65
N PHE A 878 3.37 -29.96 12.07
CA PHE A 878 2.33 -29.48 11.14
C PHE A 878 3.00 -28.71 10.01
N THR A 879 2.63 -28.99 8.76
CA THR A 879 3.20 -28.32 7.56
C THR A 879 2.12 -27.75 6.65
N GLY A 880 0.96 -27.40 7.22
CA GLY A 880 -0.16 -26.80 6.49
C GLY A 880 -0.28 -25.29 6.73
N LYS A 881 -1.34 -24.70 6.18
CA LYS A 881 -1.76 -23.33 6.50
C LYS A 881 -2.86 -23.35 7.54
N ILE A 882 -2.84 -22.39 8.46
CA ILE A 882 -3.82 -22.22 9.53
C ILE A 882 -4.21 -20.75 9.69
N GLY A 883 -5.47 -20.47 10.06
CA GLY A 883 -5.93 -19.12 10.38
C GLY A 883 -7.32 -19.17 11.00
N HIS A 884 -7.89 -17.98 11.28
CA HIS A 884 -9.20 -17.86 11.94
C HIS A 884 -9.29 -18.69 13.23
N ILE A 885 -8.26 -18.56 14.07
CA ILE A 885 -8.15 -19.28 15.33
C ILE A 885 -9.03 -18.58 16.37
N ARG A 886 -10.02 -19.30 16.91
CA ARG A 886 -10.98 -18.76 17.87
C ARG A 886 -11.05 -19.59 19.13
N PHE A 887 -11.18 -18.91 20.27
CA PHE A 887 -11.44 -19.54 21.56
C PHE A 887 -12.72 -19.00 22.18
N TRP A 888 -13.66 -19.91 22.42
CA TRP A 888 -14.97 -19.64 23.00
C TRP A 888 -15.07 -20.21 24.41
N THR A 889 -15.71 -19.48 25.34
CA THR A 889 -16.07 -20.01 26.68
C THR A 889 -17.42 -20.74 26.67
N LYS A 890 -17.88 -21.16 25.49
CA LYS A 890 -19.13 -21.86 25.22
C LYS A 890 -18.81 -23.10 24.40
N ALA A 891 -19.59 -24.16 24.59
CA ALA A 891 -19.62 -25.28 23.66
C ALA A 891 -20.49 -24.89 22.44
N LEU A 892 -19.88 -24.77 21.26
CA LEU A 892 -20.62 -24.43 20.04
C LEU A 892 -21.61 -25.54 19.69
N THR A 893 -22.84 -25.17 19.39
CA THR A 893 -23.83 -26.10 18.85
C THR A 893 -23.53 -26.40 17.38
N LYS A 894 -24.03 -27.54 16.86
CA LYS A 894 -23.88 -27.87 15.43
C LYS A 894 -24.46 -26.81 14.50
N LYS A 895 -25.49 -26.08 14.92
CA LYS A 895 -26.11 -24.98 14.15
C LYS A 895 -25.16 -23.78 14.06
N GLU A 896 -24.58 -23.36 15.18
CA GLU A 896 -23.59 -22.27 15.24
C GLU A 896 -22.34 -22.63 14.42
N PHE A 897 -21.80 -23.85 14.57
CA PHE A 897 -20.65 -24.31 13.79
C PHE A 897 -20.94 -24.36 12.28
N LYS A 898 -22.16 -24.75 11.89
CA LYS A 898 -22.59 -24.70 10.48
C LYS A 898 -22.57 -23.26 9.96
N GLU A 899 -23.05 -22.29 10.74
CA GLU A 899 -23.02 -20.88 10.35
C GLU A 899 -21.59 -20.37 10.18
N HIS A 900 -20.69 -20.66 11.13
CA HIS A 900 -19.29 -20.25 11.04
C HIS A 900 -18.56 -20.91 9.85
N THR A 901 -19.04 -22.08 9.40
CA THR A 901 -18.54 -22.74 8.18
C THR A 901 -19.03 -22.05 6.90
N LEU A 902 -20.29 -21.62 6.89
CA LEU A 902 -20.89 -20.90 5.76
C LEU A 902 -20.29 -19.50 5.62
N ASN A 903 -20.12 -18.81 6.75
CA ASN A 903 -19.51 -17.50 6.87
C ASN A 903 -18.34 -17.57 7.85
N PHE A 904 -17.12 -17.60 7.33
CA PHE A 904 -15.91 -17.65 8.16
C PHE A 904 -15.76 -16.43 9.07
N LYS A 905 -16.35 -15.28 8.74
CA LYS A 905 -16.37 -14.08 9.58
C LYS A 905 -17.49 -14.06 10.62
N SER A 906 -18.41 -15.02 10.55
CA SER A 906 -19.47 -15.11 11.55
C SER A 906 -18.87 -15.48 12.89
N ILE A 907 -19.27 -14.72 13.90
CA ILE A 907 -19.07 -15.00 15.32
C ILE A 907 -20.42 -15.25 15.99
N GLY A 908 -21.39 -15.70 15.18
CA GLY A 908 -22.79 -15.75 15.55
C GLY A 908 -23.09 -16.85 16.56
N VAL A 909 -23.75 -16.49 17.65
CA VAL A 909 -24.32 -17.46 18.60
C VAL A 909 -25.85 -17.44 18.52
N ASN A 910 -26.49 -18.52 18.96
CA ASN A 910 -27.96 -18.64 18.94
C ASN A 910 -28.66 -17.55 19.77
N THR A 911 -28.01 -17.05 20.82
CA THR A 911 -28.51 -16.00 21.71
C THR A 911 -27.51 -14.83 21.75
N PRO A 912 -27.50 -13.96 20.73
CA PRO A 912 -26.48 -12.91 20.57
C PRO A 912 -26.43 -11.92 21.74
N ARG A 913 -27.52 -11.77 22.50
CA ARG A 913 -27.58 -10.95 23.72
C ARG A 913 -26.64 -11.43 24.84
N ASN A 914 -26.32 -12.73 24.87
CA ASN A 914 -25.41 -13.31 25.86
C ASN A 914 -23.94 -13.14 25.49
N MET A 915 -23.64 -12.72 24.25
CA MET A 915 -22.33 -12.19 23.86
C MET A 915 -22.15 -10.80 24.47
N SER A 916 -22.06 -10.73 25.79
CA SER A 916 -21.71 -9.48 26.47
C SER A 916 -20.19 -9.35 26.49
N PHE A 917 -19.69 -8.20 26.03
CA PHE A 917 -18.32 -7.75 26.27
C PHE A 917 -18.10 -7.29 27.73
N ASN A 918 -19.16 -7.30 28.55
CA ASN A 918 -19.09 -7.03 29.97
C ASN A 918 -18.63 -8.29 30.75
N THR A 919 -17.96 -8.07 31.87
CA THR A 919 -17.15 -9.04 32.64
C THR A 919 -17.88 -10.26 33.24
N ALA A 920 -19.15 -10.52 32.91
CA ALA A 920 -19.99 -11.42 33.69
C ALA A 920 -20.82 -12.46 32.89
N SER A 921 -20.76 -12.51 31.54
CA SER A 921 -21.48 -13.56 30.79
C SER A 921 -20.62 -14.80 30.51
N THR A 922 -21.29 -15.96 30.44
CA THR A 922 -20.68 -17.29 30.28
C THR A 922 -20.48 -17.72 28.83
N GLU A 923 -20.94 -16.93 27.85
CA GLU A 923 -20.93 -17.27 26.41
C GLU A 923 -20.12 -16.26 25.59
N ARG A 924 -18.82 -16.12 25.89
CA ARG A 924 -17.96 -15.08 25.33
C ARG A 924 -16.90 -15.65 24.38
N LEU A 925 -16.68 -14.95 23.27
CA LEU A 925 -15.49 -15.09 22.42
C LEU A 925 -14.32 -14.36 23.09
N ILE A 926 -13.24 -15.09 23.42
CA ILE A 926 -12.09 -14.54 24.15
C ILE A 926 -10.91 -14.25 23.25
N LEU A 927 -10.75 -15.02 22.18
CA LEU A 927 -9.67 -14.88 21.23
C LEU A 927 -10.25 -15.03 19.83
N ASP A 928 -9.93 -14.08 18.96
CA ASP A 928 -10.17 -14.17 17.52
C ASP A 928 -8.92 -13.70 16.80
N ALA A 929 -8.15 -14.67 16.31
CA ALA A 929 -6.93 -14.45 15.56
C ALA A 929 -7.16 -14.85 14.11
N SER A 930 -7.71 -13.91 13.33
CA SER A 930 -8.03 -14.12 11.92
C SER A 930 -6.79 -14.18 11.02
N THR A 931 -5.66 -13.61 11.47
CA THR A 931 -4.41 -13.35 10.74
C THR A 931 -4.48 -12.18 9.73
N ASP A 932 -5.62 -11.51 9.59
CA ASP A 932 -5.81 -10.38 8.67
C ASP A 932 -5.18 -9.08 9.23
N GLN A 933 -3.84 -9.04 9.34
CA GLN A 933 -3.08 -7.94 9.93
C GLN A 933 -2.11 -7.29 8.93
N ALA A 934 -1.71 -6.04 9.19
CA ALA A 934 -0.79 -5.30 8.30
C ALA A 934 0.62 -5.91 8.26
N ASN A 935 1.10 -6.44 9.38
CA ASN A 935 2.43 -7.04 9.48
C ASN A 935 2.40 -8.51 9.02
N LEU A 936 2.77 -8.75 7.76
CA LEU A 936 2.79 -10.07 7.13
C LEU A 936 4.14 -10.80 7.24
N ARG A 937 5.19 -10.09 7.68
CA ARG A 937 6.58 -10.58 7.68
C ARG A 937 7.10 -10.83 9.09
N THR A 938 8.00 -11.79 9.21
CA THR A 938 8.74 -12.07 10.44
C THR A 938 9.86 -11.05 10.68
N ASN A 939 10.30 -10.91 11.93
CA ASN A 939 11.47 -10.12 12.28
C ASN A 939 12.79 -10.85 11.91
N ALA A 940 13.93 -10.25 12.23
CA ALA A 940 15.25 -10.82 11.99
C ALA A 940 15.49 -12.17 12.72
N ASP A 941 14.75 -12.43 13.80
CA ASP A 941 14.82 -13.64 14.62
C ASP A 941 13.80 -14.73 14.19
N GLY A 942 12.99 -14.47 13.15
CA GLY A 942 11.98 -15.42 12.67
C GLY A 942 10.71 -15.47 13.53
N GLU A 943 10.44 -14.40 14.28
CA GLU A 943 9.25 -14.25 15.13
C GLU A 943 8.18 -13.37 14.46
N ILE A 944 6.91 -13.64 14.79
CA ILE A 944 5.75 -12.86 14.31
C ILE A 944 4.67 -12.84 15.38
N ASN A 945 4.09 -11.66 15.67
CA ASN A 945 2.94 -11.56 16.56
C ASN A 945 1.64 -11.63 15.74
N ILE A 946 0.69 -12.43 16.20
CA ILE A 946 -0.66 -12.53 15.61
C ILE A 946 -1.63 -11.78 16.51
N PHE A 947 -2.27 -10.75 15.95
CA PHE A 947 -3.21 -9.91 16.68
C PHE A 947 -4.52 -10.63 17.07
N ASP A 948 -5.09 -10.20 18.19
CA ASP A 948 -6.39 -10.63 18.70
C ASP A 948 -7.40 -9.51 18.46
N PHE A 949 -8.52 -9.82 17.81
CA PHE A 949 -9.55 -8.86 17.43
C PHE A 949 -10.69 -8.73 18.46
N THR A 950 -10.63 -9.45 19.59
CA THR A 950 -11.71 -9.47 20.60
C THR A 950 -11.59 -8.43 21.72
N GLN A 951 -10.57 -7.54 21.65
CA GLN A 951 -10.22 -6.53 22.67
C GLN A 951 -9.82 -7.12 24.04
N ASN A 952 -9.42 -8.40 24.08
CA ASN A 952 -8.94 -9.04 25.31
C ASN A 952 -7.40 -9.09 25.41
N ASP A 953 -6.70 -8.61 24.39
CA ASP A 953 -5.24 -8.61 24.28
C ASP A 953 -4.60 -10.01 24.36
N PHE A 954 -5.30 -11.06 23.92
CA PHE A 954 -4.76 -12.43 23.84
C PHE A 954 -3.93 -12.66 22.56
N HIS A 955 -2.98 -11.78 22.27
CA HIS A 955 -2.11 -11.91 21.10
C HIS A 955 -1.32 -13.21 21.11
N LEU A 956 -1.22 -13.89 19.96
CA LEU A 956 -0.42 -15.11 19.85
C LEU A 956 0.99 -14.76 19.39
N THR A 957 1.97 -15.52 19.88
CA THR A 957 3.38 -15.36 19.51
C THR A 957 3.80 -16.50 18.60
N GLY A 958 4.27 -16.17 17.41
CA GLY A 958 4.83 -17.08 16.41
C GLY A 958 6.36 -17.07 16.45
N THR A 959 6.98 -18.25 16.41
CA THR A 959 8.44 -18.45 16.43
C THR A 959 8.85 -19.58 15.48
N GLY A 960 10.11 -19.62 15.03
CA GLY A 960 10.63 -20.73 14.23
C GLY A 960 10.35 -20.62 12.72
N PHE A 961 10.05 -19.40 12.25
CA PHE A 961 9.91 -19.09 10.83
C PHE A 961 11.24 -18.57 10.24
N SER A 962 11.35 -18.54 8.91
CA SER A 962 12.50 -17.92 8.25
C SER A 962 12.54 -16.40 8.52
N ALA A 963 13.72 -15.83 8.73
CA ALA A 963 13.90 -14.39 9.01
C ALA A 963 13.47 -13.52 7.81
N ASN A 964 12.74 -12.43 8.07
CA ASN A 964 12.22 -11.48 7.09
C ASN A 964 11.33 -12.09 5.98
N ASP A 965 10.76 -13.28 6.20
CA ASP A 965 9.89 -13.97 5.24
C ASP A 965 8.42 -13.60 5.44
N ALA A 966 7.64 -13.57 4.36
CA ALA A 966 6.21 -13.30 4.39
C ALA A 966 5.44 -14.59 4.65
N VAL A 967 5.23 -14.91 5.93
CA VAL A 967 4.62 -16.18 6.37
C VAL A 967 3.10 -16.16 6.25
N ILE A 968 2.46 -15.00 6.38
CA ILE A 968 1.02 -14.84 6.18
C ILE A 968 0.73 -14.74 4.68
N LYS A 969 -0.07 -15.67 4.14
CA LYS A 969 -0.39 -15.78 2.70
C LYS A 969 -1.87 -15.47 2.44
N ASN A 970 -2.12 -14.77 1.33
CA ASN A 970 -3.46 -14.44 0.86
C ASN A 970 -4.15 -15.65 0.23
N GLU A 971 -5.44 -15.85 0.55
CA GLU A 971 -6.28 -16.95 0.04
C GLU A 971 -7.71 -16.44 -0.24
N GLU A 972 -8.32 -16.86 -1.35
CA GLU A 972 -9.69 -16.45 -1.71
C GLU A 972 -10.73 -17.27 -0.93
N PHE A 973 -11.55 -16.63 -0.11
CA PHE A 973 -12.69 -17.22 0.61
C PHE A 973 -14.01 -16.88 -0.09
N LYS A 974 -14.74 -17.92 -0.47
CA LYS A 974 -16.13 -17.83 -0.94
C LYS A 974 -17.04 -18.27 0.20
N TYR A 975 -17.97 -17.41 0.59
CA TYR A 975 -18.80 -17.61 1.77
C TYR A 975 -20.21 -17.06 1.55
N SER A 976 -21.15 -17.38 2.43
CA SER A 976 -22.52 -16.88 2.36
C SER A 976 -22.95 -16.26 3.68
N ILE A 977 -23.42 -15.02 3.63
CA ILE A 977 -23.95 -14.30 4.80
C ILE A 977 -25.47 -14.41 4.85
N LEU A 978 -26.07 -14.35 6.03
CA LEU A 978 -27.51 -14.12 6.15
C LEU A 978 -27.84 -12.75 5.53
N SER A 979 -28.97 -12.64 4.83
CA SER A 979 -29.36 -11.36 4.23
C SER A 979 -29.83 -10.39 5.33
N PRO A 980 -29.24 -9.18 5.42
CA PRO A 980 -29.73 -8.14 6.33
C PRO A 980 -31.01 -7.44 5.82
N PHE A 981 -31.47 -7.76 4.61
CA PHE A 981 -32.48 -7.00 3.91
C PHE A 981 -33.84 -7.71 3.93
N PHE A 982 -34.56 -7.60 5.05
CA PHE A 982 -35.86 -8.28 5.24
C PHE A 982 -37.02 -7.59 4.53
N ASP A 983 -36.94 -6.27 4.37
CA ASP A 983 -38.03 -5.45 3.79
C ASP A 983 -37.95 -5.38 2.25
N GLU A 984 -37.03 -6.14 1.65
CA GLU A 984 -36.79 -6.11 0.23
C GLU A 984 -36.96 -7.47 -0.43
N ASN A 985 -37.52 -7.42 -1.63
CA ASN A 985 -37.60 -8.59 -2.49
C ASN A 985 -36.20 -8.89 -3.04
N GLN A 986 -35.47 -9.75 -2.35
CA GLN A 986 -34.20 -10.26 -2.83
C GLN A 986 -34.41 -11.66 -3.41
N ASN A 987 -34.25 -11.79 -4.72
CA ASN A 987 -34.18 -13.10 -5.35
C ASN A 987 -32.78 -13.30 -5.91
N VAL A 988 -31.95 -14.03 -5.16
CA VAL A 988 -30.57 -14.35 -5.56
C VAL A 988 -30.57 -15.31 -6.75
N ASP A 989 -31.54 -16.23 -6.79
CA ASP A 989 -31.71 -17.18 -7.87
C ASP A 989 -33.04 -16.96 -8.60
N LYS A 990 -32.96 -16.80 -9.93
CA LYS A 990 -34.15 -16.69 -10.78
C LYS A 990 -34.79 -18.05 -11.03
N VAL A 991 -34.08 -19.14 -10.70
CA VAL A 991 -34.58 -20.50 -10.80
C VAL A 991 -35.02 -20.97 -9.42
N GLN A 992 -36.32 -21.19 -9.24
CA GLN A 992 -36.88 -21.74 -8.01
C GLN A 992 -37.23 -23.20 -8.21
N ILE A 993 -36.52 -24.08 -7.50
CA ILE A 993 -36.79 -25.52 -7.51
C ILE A 993 -37.92 -25.78 -6.53
N ARG A 994 -39.08 -26.21 -7.04
CA ARG A 994 -40.31 -26.39 -6.23
C ARG A 994 -40.46 -27.75 -5.60
N SER A 995 -39.87 -28.79 -6.17
CA SER A 995 -39.97 -30.13 -5.58
C SER A 995 -38.81 -31.04 -5.98
N PHE A 996 -38.48 -31.95 -5.06
CA PHE A 996 -37.54 -33.04 -5.32
C PHE A 996 -38.22 -34.39 -5.10
N THR A 997 -37.74 -35.42 -5.79
CA THR A 997 -38.15 -36.81 -5.56
C THR A 997 -37.33 -37.48 -4.45
N GLN A 998 -36.08 -37.04 -4.27
CA GLN A 998 -35.15 -37.58 -3.28
C GLN A 998 -35.31 -36.88 -1.93
N LYS A 999 -35.49 -37.66 -0.85
CA LYS A 999 -35.71 -37.15 0.52
C LYS A 999 -34.55 -36.30 1.04
N GLU A 1000 -33.32 -36.63 0.65
CA GLU A 1000 -32.12 -35.88 1.03
C GLU A 1000 -32.16 -34.44 0.48
N ASN A 1001 -32.51 -34.29 -0.80
CA ASN A 1001 -32.61 -32.98 -1.45
C ASN A 1001 -33.81 -32.16 -0.94
N ILE A 1002 -34.93 -32.82 -0.58
CA ILE A 1002 -36.10 -32.19 0.07
C ILE A 1002 -35.66 -31.52 1.38
N LEU A 1003 -34.96 -32.26 2.24
CA LEU A 1003 -34.45 -31.76 3.53
C LEU A 1003 -33.35 -30.70 3.36
N PHE A 1004 -32.50 -30.87 2.35
CA PHE A 1004 -31.38 -29.97 2.09
C PHE A 1004 -31.84 -28.61 1.55
N HIS A 1005 -32.70 -28.61 0.53
CA HIS A 1005 -33.21 -27.37 -0.08
C HIS A 1005 -34.43 -26.80 0.67
N ASN A 1006 -34.98 -27.53 1.64
CA ASN A 1006 -36.21 -27.17 2.36
C ASN A 1006 -37.39 -26.94 1.40
N VAL A 1007 -37.58 -27.90 0.49
CA VAL A 1007 -38.53 -27.86 -0.62
C VAL A 1007 -39.50 -29.03 -0.50
N ASP A 1008 -40.74 -28.86 -0.95
CA ASP A 1008 -41.78 -29.89 -0.86
C ASP A 1008 -41.48 -31.16 -1.70
N ALA A 1009 -42.11 -32.27 -1.32
CA ALA A 1009 -41.97 -33.54 -2.04
C ALA A 1009 -42.73 -33.51 -3.37
N ALA A 1010 -42.08 -33.94 -4.46
CA ALA A 1010 -42.72 -34.03 -5.78
C ALA A 1010 -43.78 -35.15 -5.79
N PRO A 1011 -44.91 -35.00 -6.52
CA PRO A 1011 -45.28 -33.88 -7.40
C PRO A 1011 -46.14 -32.82 -6.71
N ILE A 1012 -45.95 -31.55 -7.11
CA ILE A 1012 -46.78 -30.42 -6.68
C ILE A 1012 -47.69 -30.00 -7.84
N SER A 1013 -48.99 -29.89 -7.59
CA SER A 1013 -50.00 -29.56 -8.61
C SER A 1013 -50.31 -28.06 -8.72
N GLU A 1014 -50.03 -27.26 -7.70
CA GLU A 1014 -50.33 -25.83 -7.68
C GLU A 1014 -49.20 -25.02 -7.03
N VAL A 1015 -49.04 -23.78 -7.48
CA VAL A 1015 -48.05 -22.85 -6.95
C VAL A 1015 -48.66 -22.10 -5.77
N THR A 1016 -47.96 -22.06 -4.64
CA THR A 1016 -48.43 -21.35 -3.45
C THR A 1016 -48.51 -19.84 -3.72
N ILE A 1017 -49.44 -19.15 -3.06
CA ILE A 1017 -49.66 -17.69 -3.27
C ILE A 1017 -48.38 -16.88 -2.96
N ASN A 1018 -47.59 -17.35 -2.00
CA ASN A 1018 -46.34 -16.70 -1.57
C ASN A 1018 -45.25 -16.73 -2.66
N GLU A 1019 -45.37 -17.61 -3.67
CA GLU A 1019 -44.41 -17.74 -4.77
C GLU A 1019 -44.74 -16.90 -6.01
N PHE A 1020 -45.83 -16.11 -6.00
CA PHE A 1020 -46.13 -15.23 -7.13
C PHE A 1020 -45.11 -14.09 -7.23
N THR A 1021 -44.35 -14.09 -8.32
CA THR A 1021 -43.36 -13.06 -8.64
C THR A 1021 -43.99 -11.92 -9.42
N THR A 1022 -43.63 -10.68 -9.05
CA THR A 1022 -44.01 -9.48 -9.81
C THR A 1022 -42.85 -9.05 -10.70
N TYR A 1023 -43.16 -8.75 -11.97
CA TYR A 1023 -42.19 -8.22 -12.92
C TYR A 1023 -42.01 -6.72 -12.70
N ASP A 1024 -40.83 -6.31 -12.24
CA ASP A 1024 -40.44 -4.90 -12.12
C ASP A 1024 -39.15 -4.63 -12.92
N PRO A 1025 -39.17 -3.74 -13.92
CA PRO A 1025 -37.99 -3.45 -14.74
C PRO A 1025 -37.00 -2.48 -14.09
N ARG A 1026 -37.23 -2.01 -12.85
CA ARG A 1026 -36.31 -1.08 -12.18
C ARG A 1026 -35.01 -1.78 -11.77
N PHE A 1027 -33.90 -1.05 -11.92
CA PHE A 1027 -32.56 -1.48 -11.53
C PHE A 1027 -31.80 -0.30 -10.92
N SER A 1028 -31.11 -0.50 -9.80
CA SER A 1028 -30.24 0.50 -9.17
C SER A 1028 -28.93 -0.12 -8.69
N ILE A 1029 -27.89 0.70 -8.62
CA ILE A 1029 -26.66 0.36 -7.92
C ILE A 1029 -26.58 1.33 -6.75
N ASP A 1030 -26.70 0.81 -5.54
CA ASP A 1030 -26.80 1.63 -4.35
C ASP A 1030 -25.50 1.51 -3.54
N PHE A 1031 -25.00 2.63 -3.06
CA PHE A 1031 -23.84 2.73 -2.20
C PHE A 1031 -24.31 3.18 -0.81
N SER A 1032 -24.20 2.28 0.17
CA SER A 1032 -24.72 2.49 1.52
C SER A 1032 -23.63 2.21 2.55
N ILE A 1033 -23.35 3.18 3.41
CA ILE A 1033 -22.42 3.00 4.53
C ILE A 1033 -23.06 2.09 5.59
N ILE A 1034 -24.39 2.13 5.67
CA ILE A 1034 -25.18 1.36 6.62
C ILE A 1034 -25.24 -0.11 6.21
N GLU A 1035 -25.01 -0.44 4.94
CA GLU A 1035 -24.86 -1.83 4.50
C GLU A 1035 -23.65 -2.50 5.15
N ALA A 1036 -22.48 -1.85 5.14
CA ALA A 1036 -21.29 -2.38 5.80
C ALA A 1036 -21.53 -2.60 7.30
N LEU A 1037 -22.28 -1.70 7.94
CA LEU A 1037 -22.72 -1.84 9.33
C LEU A 1037 -23.70 -3.02 9.51
N ASN A 1038 -24.69 -3.15 8.64
CA ASN A 1038 -25.69 -4.22 8.68
C ASN A 1038 -25.07 -5.61 8.47
N GLU A 1039 -24.13 -5.74 7.54
CA GLU A 1039 -23.37 -6.98 7.35
C GLU A 1039 -22.57 -7.34 8.59
N ASP A 1040 -21.98 -6.34 9.26
CA ASP A 1040 -21.24 -6.54 10.49
C ASP A 1040 -22.12 -6.89 11.71
N ILE A 1041 -23.34 -6.35 11.76
CA ILE A 1041 -24.36 -6.76 12.74
C ILE A 1041 -24.81 -8.20 12.47
N ILE A 1042 -24.96 -8.63 11.22
CA ILE A 1042 -25.36 -10.00 10.94
C ILE A 1042 -24.32 -11.03 11.37
N LYS A 1043 -23.02 -10.69 11.36
CA LYS A 1043 -21.96 -11.60 11.84
C LYS A 1043 -22.13 -12.02 13.30
N ILE A 1044 -22.86 -11.27 14.14
CA ILE A 1044 -23.10 -11.66 15.53
C ILE A 1044 -24.30 -12.61 15.71
N MET A 1045 -25.07 -12.87 14.66
CA MET A 1045 -26.25 -13.74 14.71
C MET A 1045 -25.93 -15.09 14.05
N SER A 1046 -26.20 -16.21 14.73
CA SER A 1046 -26.08 -17.54 14.10
C SER A 1046 -27.27 -17.87 13.20
N SER A 1047 -28.43 -17.28 13.49
CA SER A 1047 -29.70 -17.48 12.79
C SER A 1047 -30.65 -16.32 13.09
N LEU A 1048 -31.63 -16.13 12.22
CA LEU A 1048 -32.62 -15.05 12.35
C LEU A 1048 -33.73 -15.36 13.37
N ASP A 1049 -33.74 -16.55 13.97
CA ASP A 1049 -34.76 -16.97 14.95
C ASP A 1049 -34.81 -16.05 16.17
N SER A 1050 -33.65 -15.67 16.74
CA SER A 1050 -33.61 -14.76 17.91
C SER A 1050 -34.17 -13.39 17.53
N PHE A 1051 -33.80 -12.87 16.36
CA PHE A 1051 -34.27 -11.59 15.87
C PHE A 1051 -35.78 -11.60 15.62
N ASN A 1052 -36.31 -12.67 15.01
CA ASN A 1052 -37.74 -12.86 14.80
C ASN A 1052 -38.51 -12.91 16.13
N ASN A 1053 -37.99 -13.66 17.11
CA ASN A 1053 -38.58 -13.72 18.45
C ASN A 1053 -38.54 -12.35 19.18
N ASP A 1054 -37.47 -11.58 19.02
CA ASP A 1054 -37.33 -10.26 19.65
C ASP A 1054 -38.33 -9.23 19.09
N ILE A 1055 -38.68 -9.35 17.81
CA ILE A 1055 -39.71 -8.51 17.16
C ILE A 1055 -41.13 -9.06 17.44
N GLY A 1056 -41.30 -10.38 17.47
CA GLY A 1056 -42.57 -11.08 17.60
C GLY A 1056 -43.07 -11.27 19.04
N ASP A 1057 -42.32 -10.85 20.05
CA ASP A 1057 -42.72 -11.01 21.45
C ASP A 1057 -44.00 -10.21 21.76
N VAL A 1058 -45.03 -10.92 22.20
CA VAL A 1058 -46.34 -10.37 22.58
C VAL A 1058 -46.21 -9.35 23.72
N ASN A 1059 -45.23 -9.51 24.62
CA ASN A 1059 -45.01 -8.56 25.71
C ASN A 1059 -44.68 -7.17 25.20
N ASN A 1060 -44.01 -7.09 24.05
CA ASN A 1060 -43.64 -5.82 23.46
C ASN A 1060 -44.84 -5.16 22.76
N LEU A 1061 -46.00 -5.80 22.55
CA LEU A 1061 -47.08 -5.22 21.71
C LEU A 1061 -47.45 -3.76 22.04
N PHE A 1062 -47.50 -3.40 23.33
CA PHE A 1062 -47.89 -2.07 23.80
C PHE A 1062 -46.73 -1.13 24.15
N ASP A 1063 -45.48 -1.61 24.06
CA ASP A 1063 -44.29 -0.78 24.31
C ASP A 1063 -43.98 0.12 23.10
N PHE A 1064 -43.32 1.27 23.33
CA PHE A 1064 -42.90 2.18 22.24
C PHE A 1064 -41.74 1.64 21.40
N GLU A 1065 -40.93 0.74 21.94
CA GLU A 1065 -39.76 0.17 21.27
C GLU A 1065 -39.67 -1.35 21.51
N TYR A 1066 -38.79 -2.02 20.78
CA TYR A 1066 -38.45 -3.43 21.02
C TYR A 1066 -37.33 -3.49 22.05
N LYS A 1067 -37.67 -3.80 23.31
CA LYS A 1067 -36.70 -3.78 24.44
C LYS A 1067 -35.46 -4.65 24.17
N ASN A 1068 -35.66 -5.89 23.72
CA ASN A 1068 -34.56 -6.82 23.44
C ASN A 1068 -33.67 -6.33 22.28
N LEU A 1069 -34.26 -5.71 21.26
CA LEU A 1069 -33.53 -5.15 20.13
C LEU A 1069 -32.70 -3.92 20.55
N HIS A 1070 -33.26 -3.09 21.42
CA HIS A 1070 -32.56 -1.95 22.01
C HIS A 1070 -31.33 -2.40 22.82
N GLU A 1071 -31.46 -3.46 23.61
CA GLU A 1071 -30.32 -4.04 24.34
C GLU A 1071 -29.25 -4.59 23.40
N LEU A 1072 -29.65 -5.32 22.35
CA LEU A 1072 -28.73 -5.83 21.34
C LEU A 1072 -27.99 -4.69 20.63
N ARG A 1073 -28.69 -3.62 20.28
CA ARG A 1073 -28.11 -2.39 19.71
C ARG A 1073 -27.06 -1.81 20.64
N ARG A 1074 -27.38 -1.65 21.93
CA ARG A 1074 -26.44 -1.12 22.93
C ARG A 1074 -25.20 -2.00 23.08
N LEU A 1075 -25.35 -3.32 23.03
CA LEU A 1075 -24.24 -4.26 23.12
C LEU A 1075 -23.34 -4.21 21.89
N TYR A 1076 -23.94 -4.12 20.69
CA TYR A 1076 -23.21 -4.01 19.44
C TYR A 1076 -22.37 -2.72 19.36
N PHE A 1077 -22.97 -1.55 19.61
CA PHE A 1077 -22.24 -0.28 19.51
C PHE A 1077 -21.14 -0.11 20.57
N LYS A 1078 -21.22 -0.82 21.70
CA LYS A 1078 -20.11 -0.88 22.67
C LYS A 1078 -18.86 -1.57 22.15
N ARG A 1079 -18.97 -2.39 21.09
CA ARG A 1079 -17.85 -3.09 20.47
C ARG A 1079 -17.02 -2.17 19.58
N LEU A 1080 -17.62 -1.15 18.98
CA LEU A 1080 -16.93 -0.29 18.01
C LEU A 1080 -15.94 0.64 18.74
N THR A 1081 -14.72 0.76 18.22
CA THR A 1081 -13.64 1.60 18.78
C THR A 1081 -13.69 3.03 18.25
N ASP A 1082 -13.97 3.19 16.95
CA ASP A 1082 -13.88 4.45 16.22
C ASP A 1082 -15.13 4.76 15.39
N ASN A 1083 -15.26 6.02 15.00
CA ASN A 1083 -16.34 6.49 14.14
C ASN A 1083 -16.09 6.14 12.66
N VAL A 1084 -17.16 5.90 11.91
CA VAL A 1084 -17.08 5.63 10.47
C VAL A 1084 -16.69 6.90 9.69
N ASN A 1085 -15.67 6.81 8.83
CA ASN A 1085 -15.20 7.94 8.01
C ASN A 1085 -16.11 8.17 6.79
N MET A 1086 -17.20 8.92 6.99
CA MET A 1086 -18.19 9.21 5.94
C MET A 1086 -17.60 9.96 4.73
N LYS A 1087 -16.59 10.80 4.94
CA LYS A 1087 -16.00 11.64 3.88
C LYS A 1087 -15.33 10.78 2.81
N SER A 1088 -14.46 9.85 3.21
CA SER A 1088 -13.77 8.97 2.26
C SER A 1088 -14.73 8.07 1.49
N PHE A 1089 -15.83 7.62 2.11
CA PHE A 1089 -16.88 6.88 1.43
C PHE A 1089 -17.61 7.74 0.38
N PHE A 1090 -17.90 8.99 0.70
CA PHE A 1090 -18.56 9.91 -0.23
C PHE A 1090 -17.66 10.31 -1.41
N ASP A 1091 -16.37 10.58 -1.14
CA ASP A 1091 -15.38 10.89 -2.17
C ASP A 1091 -15.22 9.70 -3.14
N PHE A 1092 -15.21 8.45 -2.61
CA PHE A 1092 -15.22 7.25 -3.44
C PHE A 1092 -16.49 7.10 -4.29
N PHE A 1093 -17.67 7.40 -3.71
CA PHE A 1093 -18.93 7.38 -4.45
C PHE A 1093 -18.94 8.38 -5.62
N ILE A 1094 -18.48 9.62 -5.39
CA ILE A 1094 -18.39 10.65 -6.44
C ILE A 1094 -17.50 10.15 -7.57
N TRP A 1095 -16.31 9.67 -7.23
CA TRP A 1095 -15.36 9.13 -8.20
C TRP A 1095 -15.95 7.95 -8.99
N PHE A 1096 -16.66 7.03 -8.33
CA PHE A 1096 -17.25 5.87 -9.00
C PHE A 1096 -18.41 6.26 -9.93
N ASP A 1097 -19.33 7.14 -9.50
CA ASP A 1097 -20.46 7.58 -10.33
C ASP A 1097 -19.98 8.35 -11.57
N GLN A 1098 -19.05 9.29 -11.40
CA GLN A 1098 -18.50 10.07 -12.51
C GLN A 1098 -17.85 9.16 -13.58
N ASN A 1099 -17.05 8.19 -13.15
CA ASN A 1099 -16.25 7.39 -14.08
C ASN A 1099 -17.00 6.16 -14.65
N MET A 1100 -17.89 5.53 -13.89
CA MET A 1100 -18.48 4.23 -14.26
C MET A 1100 -19.90 4.32 -14.82
N SER A 1101 -20.64 5.39 -14.53
CA SER A 1101 -22.07 5.51 -14.86
C SER A 1101 -22.35 5.36 -16.36
N ASN A 1102 -21.53 5.97 -17.21
CA ASN A 1102 -21.71 5.90 -18.67
C ASN A 1102 -21.48 4.49 -19.23
N PHE A 1103 -20.51 3.75 -18.70
CA PHE A 1103 -20.22 2.40 -19.14
C PHE A 1103 -21.31 1.42 -18.68
N ILE A 1104 -21.70 1.51 -17.41
CA ILE A 1104 -22.75 0.66 -16.84
C ILE A 1104 -24.06 0.82 -17.61
N LYS A 1105 -24.43 2.05 -17.99
CA LYS A 1105 -25.59 2.32 -18.86
C LYS A 1105 -25.54 1.54 -20.19
N LYS A 1106 -24.36 1.39 -20.80
CA LYS A 1106 -24.18 0.64 -22.07
C LYS A 1106 -24.32 -0.88 -21.89
N LEU A 1107 -24.10 -1.41 -20.68
CA LEU A 1107 -24.24 -2.84 -20.37
C LEU A 1107 -25.69 -3.25 -20.05
N ILE A 1108 -26.52 -2.31 -19.61
CA ILE A 1108 -27.89 -2.56 -19.18
C ILE A 1108 -28.82 -2.75 -20.40
N PRO A 1109 -29.77 -3.72 -20.38
CA PRO A 1109 -30.75 -3.89 -21.44
C PRO A 1109 -31.68 -2.67 -21.58
N ALA A 1110 -32.07 -2.32 -22.81
CA ALA A 1110 -32.93 -1.17 -23.09
C ALA A 1110 -34.32 -1.21 -22.41
N ARG A 1111 -34.81 -2.39 -22.02
CA ARG A 1111 -36.10 -2.57 -21.32
C ARG A 1111 -36.01 -2.19 -19.83
N THR A 1112 -34.81 -2.16 -19.26
CA THR A 1112 -34.59 -1.93 -17.83
C THR A 1112 -34.61 -0.43 -17.54
N ASN A 1113 -35.34 -0.03 -16.50
CA ASN A 1113 -35.38 1.35 -16.00
C ASN A 1113 -34.25 1.54 -14.98
N PHE A 1114 -33.07 1.94 -15.47
CA PHE A 1114 -31.92 2.21 -14.62
C PHE A 1114 -32.10 3.52 -13.84
N LYS A 1115 -32.05 3.43 -12.50
CA LYS A 1115 -32.18 4.57 -11.60
C LYS A 1115 -30.88 5.34 -11.35
N GLY A 1116 -29.76 4.84 -11.86
CA GLY A 1116 -28.44 5.43 -11.61
C GLY A 1116 -27.71 4.73 -10.47
N ILE A 1117 -26.55 5.28 -10.14
CA ILE A 1117 -25.76 4.91 -8.97
C ILE A 1117 -26.16 5.88 -7.85
N ASN A 1118 -26.72 5.38 -6.74
CA ASN A 1118 -27.27 6.21 -5.68
C ASN A 1118 -26.42 6.11 -4.42
N PHE A 1119 -26.22 7.23 -3.73
CA PHE A 1119 -25.76 7.24 -2.35
C PHE A 1119 -26.97 7.13 -1.42
N VAL A 1120 -27.09 6.03 -0.69
CA VAL A 1120 -28.26 5.72 0.14
C VAL A 1120 -27.90 5.81 1.61
N ILE A 1121 -28.70 6.55 2.36
CA ILE A 1121 -28.67 6.59 3.82
C ILE A 1121 -29.98 5.95 4.31
N GLU A 1122 -29.87 4.82 4.99
CA GLU A 1122 -31.00 4.05 5.52
C GLU A 1122 -30.80 3.73 7.01
N SER A 1123 -31.85 3.32 7.72
CA SER A 1123 -31.71 2.85 9.10
C SER A 1123 -31.05 1.47 9.15
N HIS A 1124 -30.28 1.19 10.19
CA HIS A 1124 -29.68 -0.13 10.37
C HIS A 1124 -30.72 -1.16 10.88
N ILE A 1125 -30.43 -2.45 10.77
CA ILE A 1125 -31.31 -3.56 11.17
C ILE A 1125 -31.86 -3.44 12.60
N LEU A 1126 -31.05 -2.99 13.56
CA LEU A 1126 -31.45 -2.84 14.98
C LEU A 1126 -32.23 -1.54 15.30
N GLU A 1127 -32.51 -0.70 14.30
CA GLU A 1127 -33.17 0.62 14.44
C GLU A 1127 -34.62 0.58 13.95
N ARG A 1128 -35.19 -0.63 13.87
CA ARG A 1128 -36.49 -0.87 13.24
C ARG A 1128 -37.60 -0.06 13.94
N PRO A 1129 -38.35 0.78 13.21
CA PRO A 1129 -39.47 1.52 13.77
C PRO A 1129 -40.62 0.56 14.10
N LYS A 1130 -41.32 0.85 15.18
CA LYS A 1130 -42.45 0.06 15.66
C LYS A 1130 -43.76 0.80 15.48
N PHE A 1131 -44.81 0.04 15.12
CA PHE A 1131 -46.16 0.58 15.09
C PHE A 1131 -46.71 0.66 16.52
N ASN A 1132 -47.07 1.86 16.97
CA ASN A 1132 -47.61 2.08 18.31
C ASN A 1132 -49.08 1.70 18.36
N TYR A 1133 -49.43 0.71 19.19
CA TYR A 1133 -50.81 0.38 19.50
C TYR A 1133 -51.36 1.36 20.53
N ASN A 1134 -52.15 2.33 20.08
CA ASN A 1134 -52.80 3.29 20.97
C ASN A 1134 -53.93 2.60 21.77
N TYR A 1135 -53.62 2.11 22.96
CA TYR A 1135 -54.59 1.46 23.85
C TYR A 1135 -55.35 2.43 24.76
N TYR A 1136 -54.93 3.70 24.83
CA TYR A 1136 -55.50 4.72 25.71
C TYR A 1136 -56.98 5.00 25.49
N ASN A 1137 -57.57 4.62 24.34
CA ASN A 1137 -58.98 4.85 24.01
C ASN A 1137 -59.76 3.54 23.83
N ILE A 1138 -59.25 2.39 24.28
CA ILE A 1138 -59.92 1.09 24.15
C ILE A 1138 -61.24 1.03 24.94
N TYR A 1139 -61.37 1.80 26.03
CA TYR A 1139 -62.60 1.88 26.82
C TYR A 1139 -63.67 2.83 26.24
N LEU A 1140 -63.37 3.55 25.15
CA LEU A 1140 -64.32 4.44 24.48
C LEU A 1140 -65.07 3.69 23.38
N ASP A 1141 -66.38 3.97 23.25
CA ASP A 1141 -67.25 3.37 22.24
C ASP A 1141 -66.69 3.62 20.82
N GLU A 1142 -66.90 2.68 19.90
CA GLU A 1142 -66.24 2.62 18.58
C GLU A 1142 -66.50 3.89 17.74
N LYS A 1143 -67.67 4.50 17.93
CA LYS A 1143 -68.05 5.79 17.31
C LYS A 1143 -67.24 6.98 17.84
N VAL A 1144 -66.87 6.98 19.12
CA VAL A 1144 -66.08 8.02 19.76
C VAL A 1144 -64.61 7.87 19.39
N ARG A 1145 -64.12 6.63 19.28
CA ARG A 1145 -62.73 6.30 18.90
C ARG A 1145 -62.38 6.77 17.48
N ASN A 1146 -63.31 6.64 16.53
CA ASN A 1146 -63.11 7.11 15.16
C ASN A 1146 -63.17 8.63 15.01
N HIS A 1147 -63.80 9.35 15.94
CA HIS A 1147 -63.83 10.82 15.95
C HIS A 1147 -62.55 11.41 16.56
N SER A 1148 -62.06 10.86 17.69
CA SER A 1148 -60.84 11.38 18.33
C SER A 1148 -59.57 11.09 17.50
N GLY A 1149 -59.54 9.99 16.75
CA GLY A 1149 -58.42 9.65 15.87
C GLY A 1149 -58.24 10.62 14.69
N ALA A 1150 -59.29 11.32 14.26
CA ALA A 1150 -59.18 12.32 13.19
C ALA A 1150 -58.53 13.62 13.68
N ASP A 1151 -58.82 14.04 14.92
CA ASP A 1151 -58.26 15.25 15.51
C ASP A 1151 -56.79 15.08 15.94
N GLU A 1152 -56.39 13.90 16.45
CA GLU A 1152 -54.98 13.60 16.78
C GLU A 1152 -54.06 13.54 15.53
N ILE A 1153 -54.59 13.15 14.37
CA ILE A 1153 -53.82 13.14 13.11
C ILE A 1153 -53.59 14.56 12.60
N ILE A 1154 -54.56 15.46 12.78
CA ILE A 1154 -54.42 16.88 12.41
C ILE A 1154 -53.42 17.59 13.35
N GLN A 1155 -53.40 17.24 14.64
CA GLN A 1155 -52.50 17.86 15.61
C GLN A 1155 -51.05 17.35 15.57
N ARG A 1156 -50.78 16.24 14.89
CA ARG A 1156 -49.41 15.71 14.65
C ARG A 1156 -48.83 16.08 13.27
N LEU A 1157 -49.65 16.67 12.40
CA LEU A 1157 -49.23 17.19 11.10
C LEU A 1157 -48.88 18.69 11.13
N GLU A 1158 -49.23 19.38 12.23
CA GLU A 1158 -48.61 20.64 12.68
C GLU A 1158 -47.36 20.35 13.51
#